data_AF-A0A7S4PET2-F1
#
_entry.id   AF-A0A7S4PET2-F1
#
_cell.length_a   1.000
_cell.length_b   1.000
_cell.length_c   1.000
_cell.angle_alpha   90.00
_cell.angle_beta   90.00
_cell.angle_gamma   90.00
#
_symmetry.space_group_name_H-M   'P 1'
#
loop_
_entity.id
_entity.type
_entity.pdbx_description
1 polymer ?
#
loop_
_entity_poly.entity_id
_entity_poly.type
_entity_poly.pdbx_seq_one_letter_code
_entity_poly.pdbx_strand_id
1 'polypeptide(L)'
;KAGDDEQKTHKEIKVPETVDLLLKADSVAIVPGYGMAVAQAQYAVAGLSNELEDMGKRVEFGIHPVAGRLPGHMNVLLAEAHVSYDIVLELEEINPHFPTTDVVIVIGANDTVNPAAEEDPDSSIAGMPVLQVWHSKDVVVMKRSMGAGYAGIQNPLFFKPCTSMLFGDAKKNCDSLLAELIQKKGKMGAGGKGKGNIKDLEIDDTPEEVIEYPDPVRWIGVPTETFPKEKRVGLTPDACQKLRLQGYGIVIQSGAGTAAEYKDEEYEKVGCKIVKGAAQVYADAEIIIKIRAPGPTSGGGGGGSSSSSSSSSSGGGGGHEVDYLQPHHKIVAYLNPAGNKDLIEDLKETGCTGLSMDCVPRTTTAQKMDSLSSMANIAGYRAVIEAANLFGSTFMGQITAAGKLEAAKVLVIGAGVAGLAAIGAARSLGAIVRSFDTRLTCKEQVESMGAEFLVLDFEEKGEGAGGYAKAMSPEFLAAEMALFHEQAKEVDIIITTAAIPNRRAPLLVKDYMIRDMKPGSVIVDLAADGGGNCDGTVAGQVVVTDNLVSICGYNDLASRMARVTSRLYAANIVALMGEMDEGKGAENYQVDPSNPIIGPMIVCMGKQITWEPPKPPAAAPQKGGLEVDVEDDNAGGGGGGRGILDRIGDAWDRLPWWVKYIIYTLLAIIIVGGLGALLPDSYHTAVLVFCLAFVLGFLLVWNVTAALHTPLMSVTNAISGVVLLSGLVIIGDTIDDVASALGFVAVMVASVNIFGGFAVTQRMLMMFRTK
;
A
#
# COMPACT_ATOMS: atom_id res chain seq x y z
N LYS A 1 -33.20 -22.50 19.37
CA LYS A 1 -33.57 -23.93 19.22
C LYS A 1 -32.26 -24.69 19.07
N ALA A 2 -31.88 -25.48 20.07
CA ALA A 2 -30.75 -26.41 19.97
C ALA A 2 -31.19 -27.57 19.05
N GLY A 3 -30.52 -27.74 17.93
CA GLY A 3 -30.73 -28.83 16.98
C GLY A 3 -29.39 -29.51 16.72
N ASP A 4 -29.31 -30.77 17.13
CA ASP A 4 -28.39 -31.82 16.71
C ASP A 4 -26.92 -31.44 16.43
N ASP A 5 -26.12 -31.38 17.50
CA ASP A 5 -24.68 -31.64 17.42
C ASP A 5 -24.46 -33.14 17.13
N GLU A 6 -24.52 -33.53 15.86
CA GLU A 6 -23.71 -34.67 15.40
C GLU A 6 -22.26 -34.34 15.79
N GLN A 7 -21.64 -35.16 16.65
CA GLN A 7 -20.23 -35.02 17.02
C GLN A 7 -19.36 -35.17 15.75
N LYS A 8 -19.13 -34.07 15.03
CA LYS A 8 -18.21 -34.02 13.89
C LYS A 8 -16.81 -34.35 14.42
N THR A 9 -16.24 -35.46 13.96
CA THR A 9 -14.92 -35.93 14.39
C THR A 9 -13.83 -35.26 13.55
N HIS A 10 -12.85 -34.62 14.20
CA HIS A 10 -11.68 -34.04 13.52
C HIS A 10 -10.54 -35.07 13.44
N LYS A 11 -9.68 -34.94 12.42
CA LYS A 11 -8.47 -35.75 12.27
C LYS A 11 -7.28 -35.00 12.87
N GLU A 12 -6.51 -35.62 13.76
CA GLU A 12 -5.27 -35.03 14.29
C GLU A 12 -4.05 -35.55 13.55
N ILE A 13 -3.03 -34.70 13.39
CA ILE A 13 -1.73 -35.07 12.80
C ILE A 13 -0.60 -34.58 13.69
N LYS A 14 0.50 -35.34 13.76
CA LYS A 14 1.71 -34.96 14.50
C LYS A 14 2.77 -34.35 13.59
N VAL A 15 3.76 -33.68 14.19
CA VAL A 15 4.90 -33.06 13.47
C VAL A 15 5.59 -34.05 12.51
N PRO A 16 5.97 -35.27 12.90
CA PRO A 16 6.69 -36.18 11.98
C PRO A 16 5.87 -36.59 10.75
N GLU A 17 4.57 -36.83 10.94
CA GLU A 17 3.62 -37.18 9.89
C GLU A 17 3.37 -36.01 8.95
N THR A 18 3.31 -34.78 9.50
CA THR A 18 3.22 -33.54 8.72
C THR A 18 4.46 -33.38 7.84
N VAL A 19 5.66 -33.64 8.37
CA VAL A 19 6.89 -33.61 7.56
C VAL A 19 6.88 -34.69 6.48
N ASP A 20 6.34 -35.88 6.75
CA ASP A 20 6.21 -36.92 5.71
C ASP A 20 5.25 -36.52 4.58
N LEU A 21 4.19 -35.76 4.88
CA LEU A 21 3.33 -35.15 3.85
C LEU A 21 4.10 -34.10 3.04
N LEU A 22 4.81 -33.18 3.72
CA LEU A 22 5.57 -32.13 3.06
C LEU A 22 6.70 -32.69 2.18
N LEU A 23 7.35 -33.77 2.60
CA LEU A 23 8.38 -34.44 1.80
C LEU A 23 7.82 -35.10 0.53
N LYS A 24 6.57 -35.55 0.54
CA LYS A 24 5.89 -36.15 -0.64
C LYS A 24 5.24 -35.13 -1.57
N ALA A 25 5.01 -33.90 -1.11
CA ALA A 25 4.40 -32.84 -1.87
C ALA A 25 5.38 -32.21 -2.87
N ASP A 26 4.94 -31.95 -4.11
CA ASP A 26 5.71 -31.17 -5.08
C ASP A 26 5.36 -29.68 -4.97
N SER A 27 4.14 -29.37 -4.52
CA SER A 27 3.62 -28.02 -4.30
C SER A 27 3.09 -27.83 -2.88
N VAL A 28 3.54 -26.76 -2.21
CA VAL A 28 3.16 -26.43 -0.84
C VAL A 28 2.68 -24.98 -0.77
N ALA A 29 1.48 -24.74 -0.25
CA ALA A 29 1.03 -23.38 0.06
C ALA A 29 1.00 -23.14 1.57
N ILE A 30 1.48 -21.98 2.01
CA ILE A 30 1.48 -21.57 3.42
C ILE A 30 0.49 -20.41 3.58
N VAL A 31 -0.50 -20.59 4.45
CA VAL A 31 -1.54 -19.58 4.73
C VAL A 31 -1.33 -19.04 6.15
N PRO A 32 -0.61 -17.92 6.31
CA PRO A 32 -0.38 -17.31 7.62
C PRO A 32 -1.63 -16.59 8.10
N GLY A 33 -1.91 -16.72 9.40
CA GLY A 33 -2.98 -15.99 10.07
C GLY A 33 -2.53 -15.33 11.36
N TYR A 34 -3.47 -14.73 12.06
CA TYR A 34 -3.18 -13.98 13.29
C TYR A 34 -2.51 -14.84 14.38
N GLY A 35 -2.77 -16.15 14.44
CA GLY A 35 -2.07 -17.04 15.36
C GLY A 35 -0.56 -17.14 15.11
N MET A 36 -0.09 -16.96 13.86
CA MET A 36 1.34 -16.84 13.54
C MET A 36 1.93 -15.57 14.17
N ALA A 37 1.24 -14.43 14.03
CA ALA A 37 1.67 -13.15 14.57
C ALA A 37 1.76 -13.15 16.11
N VAL A 38 0.74 -13.71 16.78
CA VAL A 38 0.71 -13.83 18.24
C VAL A 38 1.86 -14.70 18.76
N ALA A 39 2.25 -15.72 18.00
CA ALA A 39 3.35 -16.61 18.35
C ALA A 39 4.73 -16.06 17.94
N GLN A 40 4.80 -14.95 17.20
CA GLN A 40 6.02 -14.44 16.56
C GLN A 40 6.75 -15.53 15.75
N ALA A 41 5.99 -16.26 14.94
CA ALA A 41 6.48 -17.42 14.19
C ALA A 41 7.03 -17.08 12.79
N GLN A 42 7.05 -15.82 12.38
CA GLN A 42 7.39 -15.39 11.00
C GLN A 42 8.76 -15.90 10.53
N TYR A 43 9.79 -15.86 11.38
CA TYR A 43 11.13 -16.37 11.04
C TYR A 43 11.16 -17.90 10.92
N ALA A 44 10.38 -18.61 11.74
CA ALA A 44 10.30 -20.08 11.67
C ALA A 44 9.58 -20.53 10.41
N VAL A 45 8.54 -19.80 10.00
CA VAL A 45 7.79 -20.04 8.76
C VAL A 45 8.65 -19.72 7.54
N ALA A 46 9.39 -18.61 7.54
CA ALA A 46 10.35 -18.29 6.48
C ALA A 46 11.44 -19.36 6.35
N GLY A 47 12.00 -19.81 7.48
CA GLY A 47 12.96 -20.92 7.49
C GLY A 47 12.40 -22.23 6.93
N LEU A 48 11.14 -22.56 7.25
CA LEU A 48 10.45 -23.71 6.68
C LEU A 48 10.26 -23.59 5.16
N SER A 49 9.86 -22.41 4.67
CA SER A 49 9.72 -22.13 3.24
C SER A 49 11.04 -22.32 2.50
N ASN A 50 12.10 -21.64 2.96
CA ASN A 50 13.42 -21.70 2.33
C ASN A 50 13.94 -23.15 2.26
N GLU A 51 13.74 -23.93 3.32
CA GLU A 51 14.20 -25.32 3.37
C GLU A 51 13.44 -26.22 2.38
N LEU A 52 12.14 -25.95 2.16
CA LEU A 52 11.33 -26.67 1.17
C LEU A 52 11.70 -26.26 -0.26
N GLU A 53 11.97 -24.97 -0.51
CA GLU A 53 12.47 -24.47 -1.80
C GLU A 53 13.86 -25.05 -2.13
N ASP A 54 14.75 -25.14 -1.14
CA ASP A 54 16.07 -25.79 -1.25
C ASP A 54 15.96 -27.29 -1.60
N MET A 55 14.81 -27.91 -1.35
CA MET A 55 14.49 -29.28 -1.77
C MET A 55 13.86 -29.36 -3.16
N GLY A 56 13.72 -28.24 -3.86
CA GLY A 56 13.13 -28.16 -5.20
C GLY A 56 11.59 -28.18 -5.23
N LYS A 57 10.92 -27.89 -4.11
CA LYS A 57 9.46 -27.85 -4.03
C LYS A 57 8.95 -26.45 -4.38
N ARG A 58 7.79 -26.36 -5.04
CA ARG A 58 7.11 -25.08 -5.28
C ARG A 58 6.46 -24.61 -3.99
N VAL A 59 6.91 -23.48 -3.43
CA VAL A 59 6.34 -22.92 -2.20
C VAL A 59 5.72 -21.56 -2.48
N GLU A 60 4.48 -21.38 -2.03
CA GLU A 60 3.72 -20.12 -2.19
C GLU A 60 3.06 -19.73 -0.87
N PHE A 61 2.91 -18.43 -0.63
CA PHE A 61 2.19 -17.87 0.50
C PHE A 61 0.86 -17.30 0.04
N GLY A 62 -0.24 -17.79 0.63
CA GLY A 62 -1.58 -17.24 0.39
C GLY A 62 -1.97 -16.27 1.49
N ILE A 63 -2.00 -14.97 1.20
CA ILE A 63 -2.34 -13.95 2.20
C ILE A 63 -3.76 -13.42 2.00
N HIS A 64 -4.51 -13.45 3.09
CA HIS A 64 -5.79 -12.77 3.18
C HIS A 64 -5.60 -11.31 3.65
N PRO A 65 -6.22 -10.29 3.02
CA PRO A 65 -5.99 -8.88 3.35
C PRO A 65 -6.31 -8.53 4.81
N VAL A 66 -7.36 -9.13 5.39
CA VAL A 66 -7.73 -8.95 6.82
C VAL A 66 -7.09 -9.95 7.79
N ALA A 67 -6.11 -10.76 7.36
CA ALA A 67 -5.38 -11.63 8.29
C ALA A 67 -4.51 -10.80 9.24
N GLY A 68 -4.91 -10.69 10.51
CA GLY A 68 -4.14 -9.97 11.53
C GLY A 68 -4.97 -8.97 12.33
N ARG A 69 -4.30 -7.96 12.92
CA ARG A 69 -4.96 -6.83 13.61
C ARG A 69 -5.18 -5.62 12.72
N LEU A 70 -4.48 -5.57 11.58
CA LEU A 70 -4.47 -4.47 10.62
C LEU A 70 -4.44 -5.05 9.21
N PRO A 71 -5.04 -4.40 8.20
CA PRO A 71 -4.90 -4.82 6.81
C PRO A 71 -3.42 -4.91 6.39
N GLY A 72 -3.05 -5.98 5.69
CA GLY A 72 -1.66 -6.21 5.24
C GLY A 72 -0.67 -6.60 6.35
N HIS A 73 -1.14 -6.89 7.57
CA HIS A 73 -0.26 -7.25 8.70
C HIS A 73 0.63 -8.46 8.41
N MET A 74 0.14 -9.48 7.69
CA MET A 74 0.96 -10.63 7.31
C MET A 74 2.08 -10.24 6.33
N ASN A 75 1.81 -9.35 5.37
CA ASN A 75 2.82 -8.89 4.41
C ASN A 75 3.98 -8.22 5.13
N VAL A 76 3.70 -7.41 6.15
CA VAL A 76 4.73 -6.76 6.98
C VAL A 76 5.59 -7.79 7.72
N LEU A 77 4.97 -8.79 8.34
CA LEU A 77 5.70 -9.82 9.10
C LEU A 77 6.55 -10.72 8.22
N LEU A 78 6.06 -11.08 7.02
CA LEU A 78 6.82 -11.88 6.08
C LEU A 78 7.96 -11.07 5.44
N ALA A 79 7.73 -9.77 5.16
CA ALA A 79 8.79 -8.87 4.71
C ALA A 79 9.88 -8.67 5.78
N GLU A 80 9.49 -8.55 7.06
CA GLU A 80 10.43 -8.54 8.20
C GLU A 80 11.28 -9.83 8.26
N ALA A 81 10.67 -10.96 7.92
CA ALA A 81 11.34 -12.26 7.86
C ALA A 81 12.09 -12.52 6.53
N HIS A 82 12.20 -11.53 5.66
CA HIS A 82 12.87 -11.61 4.34
C HIS A 82 12.30 -12.66 3.39
N VAL A 83 11.01 -12.95 3.47
CA VAL A 83 10.32 -13.77 2.46
C VAL A 83 10.20 -12.97 1.17
N SER A 84 10.54 -13.58 0.03
CA SER A 84 10.45 -12.91 -1.27
C SER A 84 9.00 -12.55 -1.60
N TYR A 85 8.78 -11.36 -2.14
CA TYR A 85 7.45 -10.94 -2.58
C TYR A 85 6.90 -11.77 -3.75
N ASP A 86 7.78 -12.39 -4.55
CA ASP A 86 7.37 -13.16 -5.73
C ASP A 86 6.59 -14.43 -5.38
N ILE A 87 6.80 -14.96 -4.17
CA ILE A 87 6.09 -16.14 -3.65
C ILE A 87 4.96 -15.75 -2.70
N VAL A 88 4.69 -14.46 -2.51
CA VAL A 88 3.61 -13.95 -1.67
C VAL A 88 2.45 -13.49 -2.54
N LEU A 89 1.39 -14.29 -2.57
CA LEU A 89 0.23 -14.10 -3.42
C LEU A 89 -0.97 -13.61 -2.60
N GLU A 90 -1.69 -12.63 -3.13
CA GLU A 90 -2.93 -12.15 -2.52
C GLU A 90 -4.10 -13.10 -2.78
N LEU A 91 -5.23 -12.89 -2.09
CA LEU A 91 -6.40 -13.78 -2.11
C LEU A 91 -6.88 -14.17 -3.52
N GLU A 92 -6.98 -13.19 -4.43
CA GLU A 92 -7.45 -13.43 -5.80
C GLU A 92 -6.41 -14.18 -6.66
N GLU A 93 -5.13 -14.06 -6.33
CA GLU A 93 -4.03 -14.69 -7.05
C GLU A 93 -3.81 -16.14 -6.62
N ILE A 94 -3.93 -16.44 -5.32
CA ILE A 94 -3.67 -17.79 -4.79
C ILE A 94 -4.88 -18.73 -4.89
N ASN A 95 -6.10 -18.22 -4.86
CA ASN A 95 -7.30 -19.08 -4.89
C ASN A 95 -7.35 -20.04 -6.11
N PRO A 96 -7.01 -19.59 -7.33
CA PRO A 96 -6.90 -20.48 -8.49
C PRO A 96 -5.84 -21.58 -8.36
N HIS A 97 -4.84 -21.43 -7.49
CA HIS A 97 -3.75 -22.40 -7.33
C HIS A 97 -4.14 -23.57 -6.43
N PHE A 98 -5.01 -23.37 -5.43
CA PHE A 98 -5.37 -24.39 -4.43
C PHE A 98 -5.81 -25.75 -5.02
N PRO A 99 -6.60 -25.84 -6.10
CA PRO A 99 -6.94 -27.13 -6.72
C PRO A 99 -5.74 -27.96 -7.20
N THR A 100 -4.61 -27.31 -7.50
CA THR A 100 -3.37 -27.97 -7.95
C THR A 100 -2.34 -28.16 -6.83
N THR A 101 -2.57 -27.57 -5.65
CA THR A 101 -1.66 -27.62 -4.51
C THR A 101 -1.77 -28.95 -3.76
N ASP A 102 -0.64 -29.60 -3.51
CA ASP A 102 -0.61 -30.88 -2.80
C ASP A 102 -0.86 -30.70 -1.30
N VAL A 103 -0.16 -29.78 -0.65
CA VAL A 103 -0.30 -29.57 0.79
C VAL A 103 -0.45 -28.09 1.11
N VAL A 104 -1.49 -27.73 1.88
CA VAL A 104 -1.66 -26.39 2.43
C VAL A 104 -1.41 -26.40 3.94
N ILE A 105 -0.50 -25.55 4.42
CA ILE A 105 -0.29 -25.34 5.86
C ILE A 105 -0.99 -24.05 6.29
N VAL A 106 -2.08 -24.17 7.04
CA VAL A 106 -2.80 -23.02 7.62
C VAL A 106 -2.25 -22.73 9.02
N ILE A 107 -1.63 -21.56 9.21
CA ILE A 107 -0.92 -21.21 10.45
C ILE A 107 -1.70 -20.17 11.23
N GLY A 108 -2.58 -20.63 12.13
CA GLY A 108 -3.32 -19.72 13.01
C GLY A 108 -4.31 -18.79 12.30
N ALA A 109 -4.72 -19.16 11.08
CA ALA A 109 -5.84 -18.56 10.36
C ALA A 109 -7.12 -19.34 10.69
N ASN A 110 -8.23 -18.64 10.89
CA ASN A 110 -9.52 -19.30 11.18
C ASN A 110 -10.63 -18.74 10.28
N ASP A 111 -11.04 -17.49 10.53
CA ASP A 111 -12.17 -16.90 9.81
C ASP A 111 -11.84 -16.69 8.31
N THR A 112 -10.58 -16.38 8.00
CA THR A 112 -10.09 -16.14 6.63
C THR A 112 -9.99 -17.38 5.74
N VAL A 113 -10.18 -18.57 6.32
CA VAL A 113 -10.19 -19.87 5.61
C VAL A 113 -11.49 -20.63 5.89
N ASN A 114 -12.54 -19.93 6.35
CA ASN A 114 -13.76 -20.56 6.83
C ASN A 114 -14.77 -20.76 5.68
N PRO A 115 -15.09 -22.00 5.28
CA PRO A 115 -16.04 -22.29 4.20
C PRO A 115 -17.45 -21.77 4.48
N ALA A 116 -17.81 -21.55 5.76
CA ALA A 116 -19.12 -21.00 6.11
C ALA A 116 -19.36 -19.59 5.56
N ALA A 117 -18.31 -18.88 5.09
CA ALA A 117 -18.48 -17.61 4.39
C ALA A 117 -19.14 -17.77 3.01
N GLU A 118 -18.98 -18.92 2.36
CA GLU A 118 -19.56 -19.22 1.03
C GLU A 118 -20.70 -20.24 1.10
N GLU A 119 -20.57 -21.25 1.97
CA GLU A 119 -21.48 -22.41 2.04
C GLU A 119 -22.72 -22.16 2.92
N ASP A 120 -22.67 -21.21 3.85
CA ASP A 120 -23.74 -20.96 4.83
C ASP A 120 -24.26 -19.51 4.75
N PRO A 121 -25.41 -19.28 4.07
CA PRO A 121 -26.00 -17.94 3.95
C PRO A 121 -26.44 -17.31 5.29
N ASP A 122 -26.65 -18.11 6.34
CA ASP A 122 -27.06 -17.63 7.67
C ASP A 122 -25.87 -17.32 8.59
N SER A 123 -24.64 -17.55 8.11
CA SER A 123 -23.40 -17.27 8.83
C SER A 123 -23.15 -15.76 8.95
N SER A 124 -22.62 -15.30 10.09
CA SER A 124 -22.25 -13.88 10.27
C SER A 124 -21.07 -13.43 9.41
N ILE A 125 -20.39 -14.35 8.71
CA ILE A 125 -19.34 -14.07 7.72
C ILE A 125 -19.78 -14.39 6.28
N ALA A 126 -21.08 -14.62 6.03
CA ALA A 126 -21.58 -14.90 4.69
C ALA A 126 -21.22 -13.78 3.70
N GLY A 127 -20.67 -14.15 2.55
CA GLY A 127 -20.22 -13.22 1.51
C GLY A 127 -18.84 -12.58 1.75
N MET A 128 -18.15 -12.90 2.86
CA MET A 128 -16.75 -12.51 3.05
C MET A 128 -15.86 -13.34 2.12
N PRO A 129 -15.02 -12.72 1.27
CA PRO A 129 -14.02 -13.46 0.51
C PRO A 129 -13.14 -14.25 1.46
N VAL A 130 -12.81 -15.50 1.14
CA VAL A 130 -11.94 -16.36 1.96
C VAL A 130 -10.93 -17.09 1.08
N LEU A 131 -9.86 -17.58 1.70
CA LEU A 131 -8.90 -18.46 1.04
C LEU A 131 -9.49 -19.87 0.97
N GLN A 132 -9.72 -20.36 -0.25
CA GLN A 132 -10.43 -21.61 -0.52
C GLN A 132 -9.51 -22.84 -0.37
N VAL A 133 -8.82 -22.93 0.76
CA VAL A 133 -7.80 -23.96 1.05
C VAL A 133 -8.34 -25.38 0.95
N TRP A 134 -9.65 -25.58 1.15
CA TRP A 134 -10.30 -26.89 1.09
C TRP A 134 -10.34 -27.50 -0.32
N HIS A 135 -9.98 -26.75 -1.36
CA HIS A 135 -9.82 -27.29 -2.72
C HIS A 135 -8.49 -28.00 -2.95
N SER A 136 -7.53 -27.89 -2.02
CA SER A 136 -6.24 -28.61 -2.08
C SER A 136 -6.35 -30.09 -1.70
N LYS A 137 -5.32 -30.88 -2.04
CA LYS A 137 -5.32 -32.34 -1.78
C LYS A 137 -5.30 -32.63 -0.27
N ASP A 138 -4.37 -32.00 0.46
CA ASP A 138 -4.25 -32.10 1.91
C ASP A 138 -4.12 -30.71 2.56
N VAL A 139 -4.86 -30.47 3.64
CA VAL A 139 -4.80 -29.26 4.45
C VAL A 139 -4.35 -29.61 5.87
N VAL A 140 -3.31 -28.97 6.35
CA VAL A 140 -2.86 -29.06 7.75
C VAL A 140 -3.14 -27.75 8.45
N VAL A 141 -4.09 -27.77 9.40
CA VAL A 141 -4.46 -26.59 10.18
C VAL A 141 -3.74 -26.59 11.52
N MET A 142 -2.90 -25.58 11.75
CA MET A 142 -2.15 -25.38 12.97
C MET A 142 -2.86 -24.41 13.90
N LYS A 143 -3.28 -24.90 15.08
CA LYS A 143 -4.02 -24.11 16.07
C LYS A 143 -3.78 -24.60 17.49
N ARG A 144 -4.05 -23.77 18.51
CA ARG A 144 -3.91 -24.17 19.92
C ARG A 144 -5.08 -25.04 20.44
N SER A 145 -6.27 -24.89 19.87
CA SER A 145 -7.50 -25.59 20.27
C SER A 145 -8.56 -25.51 19.16
N MET A 146 -9.69 -26.21 19.30
CA MET A 146 -10.86 -26.11 18.41
C MET A 146 -11.73 -24.86 18.67
N GLY A 147 -11.18 -23.82 19.31
CA GLY A 147 -11.92 -22.59 19.59
C GLY A 147 -12.32 -21.83 18.33
N ALA A 148 -13.44 -21.11 18.40
CA ALA A 148 -13.89 -20.23 17.32
C ALA A 148 -12.85 -19.12 17.00
N GLY A 149 -13.01 -18.49 15.84
CA GLY A 149 -12.23 -17.32 15.44
C GLY A 149 -12.73 -16.04 16.13
N TYR A 150 -12.32 -14.88 15.62
CA TYR A 150 -12.84 -13.61 16.10
C TYR A 150 -14.35 -13.47 15.83
N ALA A 151 -14.83 -14.06 14.75
CA ALA A 151 -16.26 -14.05 14.40
C ALA A 151 -17.14 -14.90 15.34
N GLY A 152 -16.54 -15.67 16.26
CA GLY A 152 -17.28 -16.51 17.20
C GLY A 152 -17.95 -17.74 16.56
N ILE A 153 -17.69 -18.02 15.28
CA ILE A 153 -18.25 -19.14 14.53
C ILE A 153 -17.29 -20.34 14.52
N GLN A 154 -17.85 -21.55 14.56
CA GLN A 154 -17.11 -22.79 14.34
C GLN A 154 -16.75 -22.96 12.87
N ASN A 155 -15.53 -23.39 12.57
CA ASN A 155 -15.07 -23.48 11.19
C ASN A 155 -15.31 -24.90 10.63
N PRO A 156 -16.19 -25.08 9.61
CA PRO A 156 -16.45 -26.38 9.01
C PRO A 156 -15.21 -27.02 8.36
N LEU A 157 -14.19 -26.24 7.99
CA LEU A 157 -12.92 -26.73 7.44
C LEU A 157 -12.31 -27.82 8.32
N PHE A 158 -12.38 -27.67 9.65
CA PHE A 158 -11.72 -28.57 10.60
C PHE A 158 -12.26 -30.01 10.56
N PHE A 159 -13.41 -30.20 9.93
CA PHE A 159 -14.08 -31.50 9.81
C PHE A 159 -14.11 -32.01 8.37
N LYS A 160 -13.53 -31.28 7.39
CA LYS A 160 -13.47 -31.75 6.00
C LYS A 160 -12.46 -32.91 5.86
N PRO A 161 -12.70 -33.90 4.99
CA PRO A 161 -11.85 -35.09 4.87
C PRO A 161 -10.38 -34.82 4.51
N CYS A 162 -10.12 -33.75 3.75
CA CYS A 162 -8.78 -33.31 3.38
C CYS A 162 -8.02 -32.60 4.52
N THR A 163 -8.68 -32.30 5.64
CA THR A 163 -8.10 -31.48 6.72
C THR A 163 -7.60 -32.32 7.89
N SER A 164 -6.40 -32.01 8.36
CA SER A 164 -5.80 -32.57 9.57
C SER A 164 -5.37 -31.46 10.53
N MET A 165 -5.64 -31.63 11.81
CA MET A 165 -5.37 -30.64 12.86
C MET A 165 -4.02 -30.91 13.54
N LEU A 166 -3.12 -29.93 13.47
CA LEU A 166 -1.83 -29.94 14.16
C LEU A 166 -1.90 -29.01 15.37
N PHE A 167 -2.22 -29.58 16.55
CA PHE A 167 -2.40 -28.78 17.75
C PHE A 167 -1.08 -28.29 18.35
N GLY A 168 -1.05 -27.05 18.84
CA GLY A 168 0.09 -26.50 19.57
C GLY A 168 0.28 -25.00 19.38
N ASP A 169 1.36 -24.48 19.94
CA ASP A 169 1.80 -23.11 19.68
C ASP A 169 2.46 -23.04 18.30
N ALA A 170 2.08 -22.02 17.51
CA ALA A 170 2.48 -21.94 16.11
C ALA A 170 3.99 -21.89 15.92
N LYS A 171 4.71 -21.12 16.76
CA LYS A 171 6.17 -21.02 16.68
C LYS A 171 6.83 -22.35 17.01
N LYS A 172 6.42 -23.00 18.11
CA LYS A 172 6.98 -24.30 18.51
C LYS A 172 6.77 -25.37 17.45
N ASN A 173 5.58 -25.42 16.86
CA ASN A 173 5.27 -26.39 15.81
C ASN A 173 6.08 -26.11 14.54
N CYS A 174 6.20 -24.85 14.10
CA CYS A 174 7.03 -24.49 12.94
C CYS A 174 8.52 -24.78 13.19
N ASP A 175 9.06 -24.44 14.36
CA ASP A 175 10.44 -24.76 14.76
C ASP A 175 10.67 -26.29 14.75
N SER A 176 9.69 -27.07 15.22
CA SER A 176 9.78 -28.54 15.25
C SER A 176 9.65 -29.16 13.86
N LEU A 177 8.77 -28.62 13.00
CA LEU A 177 8.65 -29.03 11.60
C LEU A 177 9.95 -28.78 10.86
N LEU A 178 10.54 -27.59 11.01
CA LEU A 178 11.82 -27.24 10.40
C LEU A 178 12.95 -28.15 10.89
N ALA A 179 13.05 -28.38 12.20
CA ALA A 179 14.08 -29.26 12.77
C ALA A 179 13.97 -30.70 12.26
N GLU A 180 12.76 -31.26 12.22
CA GLU A 180 12.49 -32.61 11.71
C GLU A 180 12.73 -32.70 10.20
N LEU A 181 12.37 -31.66 9.44
CA LEU A 181 12.62 -31.55 8.00
C LEU A 181 14.12 -31.56 7.69
N ILE A 182 14.90 -30.74 8.39
CA ILE A 182 16.38 -30.72 8.28
C ILE A 182 16.97 -32.07 8.68
N GLN A 183 16.47 -32.70 9.75
CA GLN A 183 16.94 -34.01 10.19
C GLN A 183 16.70 -35.09 9.13
N LYS A 184 15.52 -35.09 8.48
CA LYS A 184 15.20 -36.03 7.40
C LYS A 184 15.99 -35.73 6.12
N LYS A 185 16.22 -34.46 5.79
CA LYS A 185 17.15 -34.05 4.70
C LYS A 185 18.55 -34.60 4.91
N GLY A 186 19.09 -34.45 6.13
CA GLY A 186 20.41 -34.94 6.49
C GLY A 186 20.54 -36.47 6.37
N LYS A 187 19.45 -37.21 6.64
CA LYS A 187 19.40 -38.67 6.44
C LYS A 187 19.30 -39.06 4.96
N MET A 188 18.63 -38.26 4.12
CA MET A 188 18.57 -38.46 2.66
C MET A 188 19.91 -38.10 1.97
N GLY A 189 20.68 -37.16 2.53
CA GLY A 189 21.99 -36.74 2.02
C GLY A 189 23.17 -37.70 2.27
N ALA A 190 22.97 -38.81 2.99
CA ALA A 190 24.02 -39.81 3.24
C ALA A 190 24.30 -40.76 2.05
N GLY A 191 23.64 -40.54 0.90
CA GLY A 191 23.72 -41.42 -0.28
C GLY A 191 23.95 -40.72 -1.64
N GLY A 192 24.32 -39.44 -1.69
CA GLY A 192 24.52 -38.74 -2.96
C GLY A 192 25.57 -37.64 -2.89
N LYS A 193 26.78 -37.92 -3.38
CA LYS A 193 27.77 -36.88 -3.69
C LYS A 193 27.37 -36.20 -5.00
N GLY A 194 27.16 -34.89 -4.96
CA GLY A 194 27.11 -34.04 -6.16
C GLY A 194 27.68 -32.68 -5.85
N LYS A 195 28.99 -32.50 -6.08
CA LYS A 195 29.58 -31.18 -6.31
C LYS A 195 29.16 -30.76 -7.72
N GLY A 196 28.44 -29.66 -7.86
CA GLY A 196 28.12 -29.05 -9.15
C GLY A 196 28.33 -27.54 -9.07
N ASN A 197 29.29 -27.04 -9.83
CA ASN A 197 29.51 -25.61 -10.05
C ASN A 197 28.27 -25.00 -10.75
N ILE A 198 27.93 -23.75 -10.40
CA ILE A 198 26.84 -22.94 -10.97
C ILE A 198 27.16 -22.46 -12.42
N LYS A 199 27.97 -23.22 -13.19
CA LYS A 199 28.33 -22.83 -14.58
C LYS A 199 28.04 -23.86 -15.65
N ASP A 200 27.58 -25.07 -15.30
CA ASP A 200 27.29 -26.13 -16.27
C ASP A 200 25.89 -26.74 -16.07
N LEU A 201 24.88 -25.92 -15.74
CA LEU A 201 23.49 -26.31 -16.00
C LEU A 201 23.17 -25.91 -17.44
N GLU A 202 23.49 -26.83 -18.36
CA GLU A 202 22.68 -26.93 -19.57
C GLU A 202 21.24 -27.09 -19.11
N ILE A 203 20.40 -26.16 -19.55
CA ILE A 203 18.95 -26.18 -19.35
C ILE A 203 18.47 -27.45 -20.06
N ASP A 204 18.18 -28.49 -19.28
CA ASP A 204 17.41 -29.63 -19.78
C ASP A 204 16.03 -29.07 -20.12
N ASP A 205 15.70 -29.08 -21.42
CA ASP A 205 14.40 -28.72 -21.97
C ASP A 205 13.33 -29.61 -21.30
N THR A 206 12.82 -29.18 -20.15
CA THR A 206 11.45 -29.52 -19.76
C THR A 206 10.58 -29.03 -20.91
N PRO A 207 9.74 -29.89 -21.52
CA PRO A 207 8.89 -29.44 -22.62
C PRO A 207 8.08 -28.26 -22.08
N GLU A 208 8.25 -27.08 -22.70
CA GLU A 208 7.44 -25.91 -22.43
C GLU A 208 5.99 -26.39 -22.36
N GLU A 209 5.30 -26.19 -21.23
CA GLU A 209 3.85 -26.43 -21.15
C GLU A 209 3.25 -25.64 -22.30
N VAL A 210 2.78 -26.34 -23.34
CA VAL A 210 2.14 -25.71 -24.49
C VAL A 210 0.80 -25.22 -23.97
N ILE A 211 0.77 -23.97 -23.51
CA ILE A 211 -0.45 -23.30 -23.11
C ILE A 211 -1.29 -23.15 -24.38
N GLU A 212 -2.32 -23.97 -24.52
CA GLU A 212 -3.28 -23.84 -25.60
C GLU A 212 -4.13 -22.59 -25.36
N TYR A 213 -4.01 -21.61 -26.26
CA TYR A 213 -4.83 -20.41 -26.22
C TYR A 213 -6.10 -20.58 -27.06
N PRO A 214 -7.24 -20.04 -26.62
CA PRO A 214 -8.45 -19.99 -27.44
C PRO A 214 -8.22 -19.22 -28.75
N ASP A 215 -9.02 -19.59 -29.75
CA ASP A 215 -9.03 -18.91 -31.04
C ASP A 215 -9.40 -17.43 -30.85
N PRO A 216 -8.63 -16.49 -31.42
CA PRO A 216 -8.91 -15.06 -31.29
C PRO A 216 -10.28 -14.65 -31.83
N VAL A 217 -11.12 -14.07 -30.98
CA VAL A 217 -12.41 -13.48 -31.39
C VAL A 217 -12.27 -11.99 -31.72
N ARG A 218 -11.39 -11.29 -31.01
CA ARG A 218 -11.09 -9.86 -31.18
C ARG A 218 -9.58 -9.65 -31.18
N TRP A 219 -9.10 -8.69 -31.96
CA TRP A 219 -7.67 -8.42 -32.10
C TRP A 219 -7.26 -7.10 -31.49
N ILE A 220 -6.22 -7.15 -30.66
CA ILE A 220 -5.56 -6.03 -30.01
C ILE A 220 -4.23 -5.76 -30.72
N GLY A 221 -3.96 -4.50 -31.03
CA GLY A 221 -2.76 -4.03 -31.72
C GLY A 221 -1.92 -3.15 -30.80
N VAL A 222 -0.62 -3.45 -30.71
CA VAL A 222 0.35 -2.69 -29.92
C VAL A 222 1.46 -2.17 -30.84
N PRO A 223 1.34 -0.94 -31.36
CA PRO A 223 2.40 -0.32 -32.16
C PRO A 223 3.55 0.17 -31.26
N THR A 224 4.72 0.40 -31.86
CA THR A 224 5.86 1.05 -31.19
C THR A 224 5.53 2.52 -30.90
N GLU A 225 5.99 3.05 -29.77
CA GLU A 225 5.86 4.47 -29.45
C GLU A 225 6.76 5.34 -30.34
N THR A 226 6.19 6.42 -30.88
CA THR A 226 6.86 7.34 -31.82
C THR A 226 7.44 8.58 -31.15
N PHE A 227 6.99 8.88 -29.92
CA PHE A 227 7.40 10.08 -29.19
C PHE A 227 8.86 9.99 -28.75
N PRO A 228 9.66 11.07 -28.89
CA PRO A 228 11.07 11.05 -28.50
C PRO A 228 11.28 10.64 -27.04
N LYS A 229 12.23 9.72 -26.79
CA LYS A 229 12.58 9.19 -25.46
C LYS A 229 11.46 8.42 -24.75
N GLU A 230 10.35 8.13 -25.42
CA GLU A 230 9.38 7.16 -24.91
C GLU A 230 9.95 5.75 -25.05
N LYS A 231 10.12 5.06 -23.92
CA LYS A 231 10.70 3.72 -23.84
C LYS A 231 9.67 2.68 -23.40
N ARG A 232 8.49 3.12 -22.94
CA ARG A 232 7.42 2.25 -22.47
C ARG A 232 6.69 1.58 -23.62
N VAL A 233 5.98 0.49 -23.33
CA VAL A 233 5.14 -0.25 -24.27
C VAL A 233 3.75 -0.45 -23.68
N GLY A 234 2.71 -0.45 -24.53
CA GLY A 234 1.32 -0.52 -24.12
C GLY A 234 0.91 -1.84 -23.45
N LEU A 235 1.53 -2.96 -23.84
CA LEU A 235 1.33 -4.27 -23.21
C LEU A 235 2.66 -5.01 -23.02
N THR A 236 2.77 -5.73 -21.92
CA THR A 236 3.91 -6.60 -21.57
C THR A 236 3.55 -8.08 -21.81
N PRO A 237 4.53 -9.00 -21.96
CA PRO A 237 4.25 -10.40 -22.23
C PRO A 237 3.30 -11.07 -21.21
N ASP A 238 3.41 -10.74 -19.92
CA ASP A 238 2.53 -11.23 -18.86
C ASP A 238 1.08 -10.75 -19.02
N ALA A 239 0.88 -9.49 -19.40
CA ALA A 239 -0.44 -8.95 -19.70
C ALA A 239 -1.01 -9.57 -20.98
N CYS A 240 -0.17 -9.78 -21.99
CA CYS A 240 -0.54 -10.45 -23.23
C CYS A 240 -1.01 -11.88 -22.97
N GLN A 241 -0.32 -12.64 -22.13
CA GLN A 241 -0.72 -13.99 -21.76
C GLN A 241 -2.12 -14.02 -21.13
N LYS A 242 -2.40 -13.12 -20.18
CA LYS A 242 -3.72 -13.00 -19.54
C LYS A 242 -4.83 -12.69 -20.55
N LEU A 243 -4.59 -11.76 -21.46
CA LEU A 243 -5.57 -11.39 -22.51
C LEU A 243 -5.75 -12.51 -23.55
N ARG A 244 -4.70 -13.25 -23.90
CA ARG A 244 -4.79 -14.41 -24.80
C ARG A 244 -5.64 -15.52 -24.19
N LEU A 245 -5.50 -15.79 -22.88
CA LEU A 245 -6.36 -16.74 -22.15
C LEU A 245 -7.83 -16.30 -22.12
N GLN A 246 -8.11 -15.00 -22.20
CA GLN A 246 -9.46 -14.43 -22.28
C GLN A 246 -10.05 -14.42 -23.70
N GLY A 247 -9.34 -14.92 -24.73
CA GLY A 247 -9.85 -14.99 -26.11
C GLY A 247 -9.47 -13.82 -27.03
N TYR A 248 -8.67 -12.86 -26.56
CA TYR A 248 -8.17 -11.78 -27.41
C TYR A 248 -6.96 -12.26 -28.21
N GLY A 249 -6.90 -12.00 -29.52
CA GLY A 249 -5.68 -12.07 -30.31
C GLY A 249 -4.86 -10.81 -30.13
N ILE A 250 -3.53 -10.92 -30.19
CA ILE A 250 -2.64 -9.78 -29.97
C ILE A 250 -1.64 -9.69 -31.11
N VAL A 251 -1.56 -8.52 -31.73
CA VAL A 251 -0.60 -8.17 -32.78
C VAL A 251 0.34 -7.09 -32.24
N ILE A 252 1.64 -7.34 -32.31
CA ILE A 252 2.65 -6.43 -31.76
C ILE A 252 3.62 -6.03 -32.86
N GLN A 253 3.96 -4.75 -32.94
CA GLN A 253 5.01 -4.29 -33.82
C GLN A 253 6.37 -4.79 -33.32
N SER A 254 7.15 -5.39 -34.23
CA SER A 254 8.52 -5.84 -33.94
C SER A 254 9.34 -4.70 -33.35
N GLY A 255 9.98 -4.96 -32.21
CA GLY A 255 10.79 -3.99 -31.47
C GLY A 255 10.00 -3.04 -30.57
N ALA A 256 8.67 -3.14 -30.47
CA ALA A 256 7.86 -2.26 -29.60
C ALA A 256 8.24 -2.35 -28.13
N GLY A 257 8.56 -3.56 -27.63
CA GLY A 257 8.96 -3.80 -26.25
C GLY A 257 10.45 -3.62 -25.95
N THR A 258 11.30 -3.47 -26.97
CA THR A 258 12.77 -3.55 -26.79
C THR A 258 13.31 -2.48 -25.86
N ALA A 259 12.78 -1.25 -25.94
CA ALA A 259 13.20 -0.15 -25.06
C ALA A 259 12.74 -0.33 -23.59
N ALA A 260 11.72 -1.16 -23.37
CA ALA A 260 11.24 -1.60 -22.06
C ALA A 260 11.87 -2.93 -21.60
N GLU A 261 12.88 -3.43 -22.31
CA GLU A 261 13.58 -4.70 -22.06
C GLU A 261 12.73 -5.96 -22.26
N TYR A 262 11.71 -5.89 -23.12
CA TYR A 262 10.95 -7.06 -23.58
C TYR A 262 11.32 -7.39 -25.02
N LYS A 263 11.75 -8.62 -25.27
CA LYS A 263 12.10 -9.06 -26.62
C LYS A 263 10.88 -9.59 -27.37
N ASP A 264 10.93 -9.53 -28.70
CA ASP A 264 9.87 -10.04 -29.57
C ASP A 264 9.59 -11.54 -29.31
N GLU A 265 10.64 -12.33 -29.01
CA GLU A 265 10.49 -13.77 -28.73
C GLU A 265 9.65 -14.04 -27.46
N GLU A 266 9.69 -13.14 -26.46
CA GLU A 266 8.88 -13.28 -25.24
C GLU A 266 7.39 -13.11 -25.54
N TYR A 267 7.04 -12.26 -26.51
CA TYR A 267 5.67 -12.07 -26.96
C TYR A 267 5.19 -13.23 -27.83
N GLU A 268 6.06 -13.79 -28.68
CA GLU A 268 5.74 -14.99 -29.48
C GLU A 268 5.43 -16.19 -28.60
N LYS A 269 6.19 -16.40 -27.51
CA LYS A 269 5.99 -17.47 -26.53
C LYS A 269 4.60 -17.46 -25.89
N VAL A 270 4.03 -16.27 -25.69
CA VAL A 270 2.68 -16.11 -25.11
C VAL A 270 1.59 -16.05 -26.19
N GLY A 271 1.88 -16.46 -27.42
CA GLY A 271 0.90 -16.56 -28.51
C GLY A 271 0.53 -15.23 -29.18
N CYS A 272 1.40 -14.22 -29.13
CA CYS A 272 1.22 -12.97 -29.88
C CYS A 272 1.75 -13.10 -31.31
N LYS A 273 1.15 -12.34 -32.24
CA LYS A 273 1.59 -12.22 -33.63
C LYS A 273 2.51 -11.01 -33.78
N ILE A 274 3.77 -11.21 -34.15
CA ILE A 274 4.72 -10.11 -34.43
C ILE A 274 4.62 -9.66 -35.89
N VAL A 275 4.53 -8.34 -36.11
CA VAL A 275 4.48 -7.73 -37.45
C VAL A 275 5.53 -6.63 -37.60
N LYS A 276 6.05 -6.41 -38.82
CA LYS A 276 7.22 -5.54 -39.03
C LYS A 276 6.94 -4.05 -39.00
N GLY A 277 5.70 -3.62 -39.25
CA GLY A 277 5.37 -2.21 -39.42
C GLY A 277 4.08 -1.82 -38.71
N ALA A 278 4.04 -0.58 -38.20
CA ALA A 278 2.88 -0.01 -37.53
C ALA A 278 1.60 -0.14 -38.38
N ALA A 279 1.66 0.18 -39.67
CA ALA A 279 0.50 0.08 -40.58
C ALA A 279 -0.17 -1.31 -40.58
N GLN A 280 0.62 -2.38 -40.40
CA GLN A 280 0.08 -3.74 -40.33
C GLN A 280 -0.57 -4.03 -38.97
N VAL A 281 -0.05 -3.47 -37.88
CA VAL A 281 -0.71 -3.54 -36.56
C VAL A 281 -2.10 -2.92 -36.63
N TYR A 282 -2.20 -1.72 -37.22
CA TYR A 282 -3.48 -1.04 -37.40
C TYR A 282 -4.41 -1.77 -38.38
N ALA A 283 -3.89 -2.51 -39.36
CA ALA A 283 -4.72 -3.27 -40.30
C ALA A 283 -5.26 -4.58 -39.71
N ASP A 284 -4.47 -5.25 -38.86
CA ASP A 284 -4.79 -6.58 -38.32
C ASP A 284 -5.56 -6.52 -36.99
N ALA A 285 -5.69 -5.35 -36.36
CA ALA A 285 -6.30 -5.19 -35.04
C ALA A 285 -7.47 -4.20 -35.01
N GLU A 286 -8.48 -4.50 -34.18
CA GLU A 286 -9.62 -3.62 -33.96
C GLU A 286 -9.40 -2.67 -32.77
N ILE A 287 -8.61 -3.08 -31.79
CA ILE A 287 -8.36 -2.34 -30.54
C ILE A 287 -6.90 -1.94 -30.54
N ILE A 288 -6.58 -0.66 -30.53
CA ILE A 288 -5.21 -0.15 -30.55
C ILE A 288 -4.85 0.37 -29.16
N ILE A 289 -3.83 -0.22 -28.54
CA ILE A 289 -3.34 0.20 -27.22
C ILE A 289 -2.01 0.91 -27.41
N LYS A 290 -1.96 2.17 -26.99
CA LYS A 290 -0.74 2.98 -26.91
C LYS A 290 -0.57 3.53 -25.51
N ILE A 291 0.61 4.08 -25.23
CA ILE A 291 0.87 4.89 -24.07
C ILE A 291 0.44 6.33 -24.39
N ARG A 292 1.11 6.97 -25.35
CA ARG A 292 0.84 8.36 -25.71
C ARG A 292 -0.16 8.45 -26.86
N ALA A 293 -0.77 9.61 -27.00
CA ALA A 293 -1.57 9.98 -28.16
C ALA A 293 -0.85 9.66 -29.49
N PRO A 294 -1.58 9.24 -30.54
CA PRO A 294 -1.04 9.11 -31.89
C PRO A 294 -0.30 10.37 -32.33
N GLY A 295 0.93 10.19 -32.81
CA GLY A 295 1.78 11.29 -33.25
C GLY A 295 2.27 11.14 -34.69
N PRO A 296 3.19 12.01 -35.13
CA PRO A 296 3.84 11.88 -36.43
C PRO A 296 4.58 10.55 -36.55
N THR A 297 4.44 9.85 -37.68
CA THR A 297 5.05 8.54 -37.94
C THR A 297 6.55 8.62 -38.20
N SER A 298 7.08 9.79 -38.56
CA SER A 298 8.52 10.07 -38.58
C SER A 298 8.93 10.71 -37.24
N GLY A 299 9.90 10.12 -36.53
CA GLY A 299 10.40 10.56 -35.22
C GLY A 299 11.13 11.92 -35.19
N GLY A 300 10.58 12.93 -35.86
CA GLY A 300 11.02 14.33 -35.80
C GLY A 300 10.41 15.01 -34.59
N GLY A 301 11.26 15.31 -33.60
CA GLY A 301 10.88 16.03 -32.39
C GLY A 301 10.38 17.46 -32.70
N GLY A 302 9.35 17.85 -31.98
CA GLY A 302 8.83 19.21 -31.96
C GLY A 302 7.77 19.35 -30.88
N GLY A 303 8.22 19.54 -29.63
CA GLY A 303 7.33 20.04 -28.57
C GLY A 303 6.93 21.46 -28.93
N GLY A 304 5.67 21.64 -29.29
CA GLY A 304 5.10 22.95 -29.60
C GLY A 304 3.79 22.80 -30.35
N SER A 305 2.71 23.26 -29.73
CA SER A 305 1.51 23.67 -30.45
C SER A 305 1.93 24.67 -31.54
N SER A 306 1.89 24.24 -32.79
CA SER A 306 1.80 25.14 -33.93
C SER A 306 1.13 24.42 -35.09
N SER A 307 -0.15 24.75 -35.25
CA SER A 307 -0.87 24.89 -36.51
C SER A 307 -0.07 24.58 -37.79
N SER A 308 -0.55 23.62 -38.58
CA SER A 308 -0.89 23.92 -39.97
C SER A 308 -1.75 22.81 -40.57
N SER A 309 -3.02 23.15 -40.76
CA SER A 309 -3.79 22.56 -41.83
C SER A 309 -3.20 22.99 -43.17
N SER A 310 -2.96 22.04 -44.08
CA SER A 310 -3.54 22.03 -45.42
C SER A 310 -2.68 21.30 -46.46
N SER A 311 -3.42 20.66 -47.36
CA SER A 311 -3.10 20.29 -48.73
C SER A 311 -2.49 18.91 -48.97
N SER A 312 -3.32 18.14 -49.66
CA SER A 312 -2.99 16.98 -50.46
C SER A 312 -1.85 17.24 -51.45
N SER A 313 -1.12 16.15 -51.72
CA SER A 313 -0.39 15.80 -52.94
C SER A 313 1.14 15.64 -52.81
N SER A 314 1.54 14.41 -53.13
CA SER A 314 2.85 13.96 -53.63
C SER A 314 4.11 14.19 -52.78
N GLY A 315 4.56 13.09 -52.17
CA GLY A 315 5.96 12.66 -52.23
C GLY A 315 6.89 13.17 -51.13
N GLY A 316 7.05 12.38 -50.06
CA GLY A 316 8.21 12.46 -49.17
C GLY A 316 7.88 12.32 -47.67
N GLY A 317 7.78 11.08 -47.19
CA GLY A 317 7.98 10.62 -45.80
C GLY A 317 7.64 11.56 -44.64
N GLY A 318 6.39 11.50 -44.15
CA GLY A 318 5.98 12.06 -42.86
C GLY A 318 4.47 11.96 -42.65
N GLY A 319 3.93 10.74 -42.55
CA GLY A 319 2.51 10.52 -42.23
C GLY A 319 2.22 10.72 -40.74
N HIS A 320 0.94 10.80 -40.35
CA HIS A 320 0.51 10.84 -38.95
C HIS A 320 -0.09 9.48 -38.56
N GLU A 321 0.09 9.02 -37.31
CA GLU A 321 -0.46 7.72 -36.88
C GLU A 321 -2.00 7.68 -36.93
N VAL A 322 -2.67 8.85 -36.90
CA VAL A 322 -4.12 8.97 -37.09
C VAL A 322 -4.55 8.54 -38.49
N ASP A 323 -3.69 8.65 -39.50
CA ASP A 323 -4.00 8.24 -40.88
C ASP A 323 -4.23 6.73 -41.03
N TYR A 324 -3.71 5.93 -40.08
CA TYR A 324 -3.94 4.49 -40.03
C TYR A 324 -5.28 4.13 -39.37
N LEU A 325 -5.95 5.07 -38.70
CA LEU A 325 -7.20 4.80 -38.01
C LEU A 325 -8.37 4.71 -38.98
N GLN A 326 -9.27 3.77 -38.70
CA GLN A 326 -10.47 3.49 -39.48
C GLN A 326 -11.70 3.54 -38.54
N PRO A 327 -12.93 3.69 -39.07
CA PRO A 327 -14.13 3.81 -38.25
C PRO A 327 -14.39 2.64 -37.27
N HIS A 328 -13.85 1.46 -37.56
CA HIS A 328 -14.03 0.28 -36.72
C HIS A 328 -13.00 0.18 -35.59
N HIS A 329 -11.97 1.03 -35.57
CA HIS A 329 -10.93 1.01 -34.53
C HIS A 329 -11.40 1.63 -33.22
N LYS A 330 -10.88 1.08 -32.12
CA LYS A 330 -11.00 1.63 -30.77
C LYS A 330 -9.60 1.90 -30.27
N ILE A 331 -9.24 3.15 -30.02
CA ILE A 331 -7.91 3.53 -29.55
C ILE A 331 -7.94 3.85 -28.06
N VAL A 332 -7.02 3.25 -27.30
CA VAL A 332 -6.82 3.47 -25.86
C VAL A 332 -5.42 4.05 -25.65
N ALA A 333 -5.33 5.29 -25.16
CA ALA A 333 -4.06 5.98 -24.89
C ALA A 333 -4.28 7.19 -23.95
N TYR A 334 -3.21 7.89 -23.57
CA TYR A 334 -3.33 9.25 -23.04
C TYR A 334 -3.65 10.24 -24.17
N LEU A 335 -4.91 10.63 -24.33
CA LEU A 335 -5.36 11.53 -25.40
C LEU A 335 -5.39 13.00 -24.96
N ASN A 336 -5.55 13.26 -23.65
CA ASN A 336 -5.65 14.60 -23.06
C ASN A 336 -6.62 15.52 -23.83
N PRO A 337 -7.94 15.22 -23.86
CA PRO A 337 -8.91 15.93 -24.69
C PRO A 337 -9.06 17.42 -24.37
N ALA A 338 -8.74 17.82 -23.13
CA ALA A 338 -8.76 19.21 -22.71
C ALA A 338 -7.62 20.04 -23.33
N GLY A 339 -6.42 19.45 -23.46
CA GLY A 339 -5.23 20.11 -23.99
C GLY A 339 -5.03 19.94 -25.50
N ASN A 340 -5.49 18.82 -26.06
CA ASN A 340 -5.21 18.42 -27.45
C ASN A 340 -6.46 18.45 -28.34
N LYS A 341 -7.12 19.61 -28.45
CA LYS A 341 -8.38 19.73 -29.21
C LYS A 341 -8.25 19.32 -30.67
N ASP A 342 -7.17 19.72 -31.33
CA ASP A 342 -6.90 19.42 -32.73
C ASP A 342 -6.84 17.89 -32.97
N LEU A 343 -6.14 17.15 -32.09
CA LEU A 343 -6.08 15.69 -32.16
C LEU A 343 -7.46 15.05 -31.99
N ILE A 344 -8.30 15.56 -31.08
CA ILE A 344 -9.65 15.03 -30.89
C ILE A 344 -10.53 15.30 -32.12
N GLU A 345 -10.34 16.43 -32.79
CA GLU A 345 -10.99 16.72 -34.07
C GLU A 345 -10.52 15.75 -35.16
N ASP A 346 -9.21 15.50 -35.28
CA ASP A 346 -8.65 14.53 -36.23
C ASP A 346 -9.20 13.11 -35.98
N LEU A 347 -9.22 12.66 -34.72
CA LEU A 347 -9.79 11.35 -34.33
C LEU A 347 -11.27 11.25 -34.70
N LYS A 348 -12.04 12.32 -34.49
CA LYS A 348 -13.46 12.39 -34.88
C LYS A 348 -13.63 12.27 -36.40
N GLU A 349 -12.74 12.84 -37.22
CA GLU A 349 -12.82 12.75 -38.68
C GLU A 349 -12.65 11.30 -39.18
N THR A 350 -11.77 10.52 -38.55
CA THR A 350 -11.60 9.09 -38.85
C THR A 350 -12.83 8.24 -38.50
N GLY A 351 -13.67 8.73 -37.58
CA GLY A 351 -14.85 8.03 -37.08
C GLY A 351 -14.54 6.88 -36.12
N CYS A 352 -13.31 6.77 -35.61
CA CYS A 352 -12.93 5.77 -34.61
C CYS A 352 -13.51 6.10 -33.22
N THR A 353 -13.47 5.13 -32.31
CA THR A 353 -13.76 5.36 -30.88
C THR A 353 -12.46 5.62 -30.13
N GLY A 354 -12.33 6.80 -29.50
CA GLY A 354 -11.18 7.15 -28.68
C GLY A 354 -11.51 7.03 -27.20
N LEU A 355 -10.67 6.30 -26.45
CA LEU A 355 -10.75 6.19 -25.00
C LEU A 355 -9.48 6.77 -24.36
N SER A 356 -9.67 7.74 -23.48
CA SER A 356 -8.57 8.46 -22.85
C SER A 356 -8.26 7.91 -21.45
N MET A 357 -7.06 7.37 -21.27
CA MET A 357 -6.59 6.84 -19.97
C MET A 357 -6.39 7.93 -18.91
N ASP A 358 -6.26 9.19 -19.31
CA ASP A 358 -6.25 10.35 -18.41
C ASP A 358 -7.65 10.74 -17.89
N CYS A 359 -8.71 10.20 -18.49
CA CYS A 359 -10.10 10.48 -18.11
C CYS A 359 -10.74 9.35 -17.29
N VAL A 360 -9.94 8.42 -16.76
CA VAL A 360 -10.42 7.39 -15.81
C VAL A 360 -11.04 8.09 -14.59
N PRO A 361 -12.32 7.82 -14.25
CA PRO A 361 -12.95 8.41 -13.08
C PRO A 361 -12.23 8.02 -11.78
N ARG A 362 -12.09 8.98 -10.86
CA ARG A 362 -11.51 8.72 -9.53
C ARG A 362 -12.57 8.15 -8.58
N THR A 363 -13.00 6.92 -8.85
CA THR A 363 -13.92 6.15 -8.01
C THR A 363 -13.21 4.91 -7.47
N THR A 364 -13.69 4.36 -6.34
CA THR A 364 -13.09 3.18 -5.70
C THR A 364 -13.04 1.98 -6.65
N THR A 365 -14.05 1.80 -7.50
CA THR A 365 -14.13 0.69 -8.46
C THR A 365 -13.17 0.84 -9.65
N ALA A 366 -12.82 2.08 -10.00
CA ALA A 366 -11.94 2.38 -11.14
C ALA A 366 -10.46 2.50 -10.76
N GLN A 367 -10.11 2.43 -9.46
CA GLN A 367 -8.75 2.64 -8.96
C GLN A 367 -7.72 1.67 -9.59
N LYS A 368 -8.11 0.42 -9.86
CA LYS A 368 -7.28 -0.60 -10.54
C LYS A 368 -6.93 -0.26 -12.00
N MET A 369 -7.64 0.70 -12.60
CA MET A 369 -7.42 1.18 -13.97
C MET A 369 -6.77 2.57 -14.00
N ASP A 370 -6.54 3.19 -12.83
CA ASP A 370 -5.93 4.51 -12.74
C ASP A 370 -4.43 4.45 -13.05
N SER A 371 -4.16 4.57 -14.35
CA SER A 371 -2.82 4.63 -14.89
C SER A 371 -2.05 5.88 -14.45
N LEU A 372 -2.70 7.03 -14.20
CA LEU A 372 -2.03 8.26 -13.78
C LEU A 372 -1.41 8.09 -12.40
N SER A 373 -2.12 7.45 -11.47
CA SER A 373 -1.60 7.10 -10.16
C SER A 373 -0.41 6.14 -10.27
N SER A 374 -0.50 5.14 -11.15
CA SER A 374 0.61 4.20 -11.42
C SER A 374 1.86 4.93 -11.94
N MET A 375 1.70 5.83 -12.92
CA MET A 375 2.82 6.61 -13.48
C MET A 375 3.40 7.58 -12.46
N ALA A 376 2.54 8.25 -11.68
CA ALA A 376 2.95 9.20 -10.65
C ALA A 376 3.76 8.52 -9.54
N ASN A 377 3.38 7.31 -9.12
CA ASN A 377 4.12 6.54 -8.13
C ASN A 377 5.56 6.27 -8.59
N ILE A 378 5.73 5.75 -9.82
CA ILE A 378 7.07 5.50 -10.37
C ILE A 378 7.85 6.79 -10.60
N ALA A 379 7.20 7.87 -11.05
CA ALA A 379 7.85 9.16 -11.23
C ALA A 379 8.39 9.73 -9.89
N GLY A 380 7.62 9.60 -8.80
CA GLY A 380 8.04 10.00 -7.46
C GLY A 380 9.24 9.21 -6.95
N TYR A 381 9.21 7.88 -7.11
CA TYR A 381 10.37 7.02 -6.80
C TYR A 381 11.59 7.41 -7.65
N ARG A 382 11.41 7.55 -8.98
CA ARG A 382 12.50 7.86 -9.90
C ARG A 382 13.09 9.24 -9.63
N ALA A 383 12.30 10.21 -9.20
CA ALA A 383 12.77 11.53 -8.83
C ALA A 383 13.82 11.48 -7.72
N VAL A 384 13.63 10.61 -6.72
CA VAL A 384 14.62 10.40 -5.64
C VAL A 384 15.91 9.77 -6.18
N ILE A 385 15.81 8.83 -7.11
CA ILE A 385 16.98 8.22 -7.74
C ILE A 385 17.77 9.23 -8.59
N GLU A 386 17.08 10.08 -9.35
CA GLU A 386 17.73 11.16 -10.10
C GLU A 386 18.35 12.18 -9.14
N ALA A 387 17.67 12.50 -8.03
CA ALA A 387 18.24 13.35 -6.99
C ALA A 387 19.53 12.76 -6.41
N ALA A 388 19.52 11.46 -6.07
CA ALA A 388 20.70 10.76 -5.56
C ALA A 388 21.85 10.68 -6.57
N ASN A 389 21.55 10.56 -7.86
CA ASN A 389 22.56 10.55 -8.92
C ASN A 389 23.20 11.94 -9.13
N LEU A 390 22.44 13.02 -8.95
CA LEU A 390 22.93 14.39 -9.09
C LEU A 390 23.57 14.94 -7.81
N PHE A 391 23.22 14.37 -6.65
CA PHE A 391 23.67 14.85 -5.35
C PHE A 391 25.08 14.33 -5.02
N GLY A 392 25.98 15.24 -4.65
CA GLY A 392 27.38 14.91 -4.38
C GLY A 392 27.68 14.25 -3.04
N SER A 393 26.65 13.89 -2.25
CA SER A 393 26.79 13.30 -0.91
C SER A 393 25.82 12.12 -0.72
N THR A 394 25.93 11.42 0.41
CA THR A 394 25.06 10.27 0.73
C THR A 394 23.73 10.72 1.33
N PHE A 395 22.65 9.99 1.01
CA PHE A 395 21.34 10.21 1.66
C PHE A 395 21.36 9.76 3.12
N MET A 396 21.95 8.60 3.39
CA MET A 396 22.06 8.03 4.73
C MET A 396 23.19 8.72 5.51
N GLY A 397 22.89 9.14 6.73
CA GLY A 397 23.92 9.57 7.68
C GLY A 397 24.73 8.38 8.17
N GLN A 398 26.05 8.54 8.24
CA GLN A 398 26.97 7.44 8.57
C GLN A 398 28.04 7.92 9.55
N ILE A 399 28.46 7.05 10.47
CA ILE A 399 29.63 7.27 11.30
C ILE A 399 30.76 6.41 10.73
N THR A 400 31.83 7.06 10.30
CA THR A 400 33.01 6.40 9.72
C THR A 400 34.24 6.70 10.57
N ALA A 401 35.34 5.97 10.34
CA ALA A 401 36.61 6.26 10.98
C ALA A 401 37.15 7.67 10.65
N ALA A 402 36.74 8.23 9.50
CA ALA A 402 37.14 9.57 9.05
C ALA A 402 36.24 10.70 9.59
N GLY A 403 35.14 10.37 10.28
CA GLY A 403 34.20 11.34 10.83
C GLY A 403 32.74 10.97 10.63
N LYS A 404 31.85 11.85 11.10
CA LYS A 404 30.40 11.73 10.99
C LYS A 404 29.92 12.46 9.72
N LEU A 405 29.15 11.75 8.89
CA LEU A 405 28.39 12.31 7.78
C LEU A 405 26.94 12.47 8.22
N GLU A 406 26.38 13.66 7.99
CA GLU A 406 24.96 13.91 8.27
C GLU A 406 24.07 13.31 7.17
N ALA A 407 22.85 12.93 7.54
CA ALA A 407 21.87 12.47 6.57
C ALA A 407 21.39 13.64 5.71
N ALA A 408 21.10 13.39 4.44
CA ALA A 408 20.53 14.39 3.56
C ALA A 408 19.15 14.81 4.08
N LYS A 409 18.85 16.10 3.97
CA LYS A 409 17.54 16.67 4.26
C LYS A 409 16.78 16.87 2.96
N VAL A 410 15.61 16.24 2.84
CA VAL A 410 14.77 16.28 1.63
C VAL A 410 13.46 16.97 1.97
N LEU A 411 13.10 18.01 1.19
CA LEU A 411 11.78 18.64 1.23
C LEU A 411 10.95 18.15 0.04
N VAL A 412 9.77 17.61 0.30
CA VAL A 412 8.79 17.23 -0.73
C VAL A 412 7.63 18.23 -0.70
N ILE A 413 7.40 18.92 -1.82
CA ILE A 413 6.32 19.90 -1.98
C ILE A 413 5.21 19.28 -2.82
N GLY A 414 4.11 18.93 -2.14
CA GLY A 414 2.99 18.14 -2.63
C GLY A 414 3.04 16.70 -2.13
N ALA A 415 2.02 16.26 -1.41
CA ALA A 415 1.84 14.91 -0.89
C ALA A 415 0.74 14.16 -1.67
N GLY A 416 0.76 14.29 -3.00
CA GLY A 416 0.01 13.40 -3.90
C GLY A 416 0.69 12.04 -4.05
N VAL A 417 0.24 11.21 -4.99
CA VAL A 417 0.81 9.87 -5.22
C VAL A 417 2.32 9.92 -5.51
N ALA A 418 2.77 10.85 -6.35
CA ALA A 418 4.20 11.05 -6.63
C ALA A 418 4.97 11.55 -5.40
N GLY A 419 4.37 12.46 -4.62
CA GLY A 419 4.96 13.00 -3.40
C GLY A 419 5.16 11.91 -2.35
N LEU A 420 4.14 11.10 -2.07
CA LEU A 420 4.22 9.98 -1.14
C LEU A 420 5.25 8.94 -1.59
N ALA A 421 5.31 8.63 -2.88
CA ALA A 421 6.35 7.73 -3.41
C ALA A 421 7.76 8.31 -3.23
N ALA A 422 7.95 9.62 -3.45
CA ALA A 422 9.21 10.29 -3.19
C ALA A 422 9.57 10.29 -1.69
N ILE A 423 8.60 10.51 -0.80
CA ILE A 423 8.80 10.42 0.66
C ILE A 423 9.26 9.02 1.04
N GLY A 424 8.56 7.98 0.59
CA GLY A 424 8.92 6.59 0.88
C GLY A 424 10.32 6.22 0.39
N ALA A 425 10.66 6.61 -0.84
CA ALA A 425 11.98 6.35 -1.42
C ALA A 425 13.10 7.13 -0.71
N ALA A 426 12.88 8.41 -0.37
CA ALA A 426 13.88 9.19 0.34
C ALA A 426 14.10 8.68 1.78
N ARG A 427 13.01 8.30 2.47
CA ARG A 427 13.08 7.69 3.81
C ARG A 427 13.81 6.35 3.81
N SER A 428 13.56 5.48 2.82
CA SER A 428 14.24 4.19 2.73
C SER A 428 15.74 4.33 2.46
N LEU A 429 16.17 5.40 1.79
CA LEU A 429 17.57 5.77 1.62
C LEU A 429 18.20 6.39 2.89
N GLY A 430 17.45 6.55 3.98
CA GLY A 430 17.94 7.07 5.26
C GLY A 430 17.98 8.59 5.37
N ALA A 431 17.30 9.32 4.48
CA ALA A 431 17.20 10.78 4.55
C ALA A 431 16.23 11.25 5.64
N ILE A 432 16.44 12.49 6.10
CA ILE A 432 15.47 13.22 6.91
C ILE A 432 14.50 13.89 5.93
N VAL A 433 13.23 13.48 5.96
CA VAL A 433 12.24 13.96 4.99
C VAL A 433 11.24 14.87 5.67
N ARG A 434 11.04 16.03 5.09
CA ARG A 434 9.99 17.00 5.40
C ARG A 434 9.06 17.09 4.21
N SER A 435 7.77 17.26 4.45
CA SER A 435 6.78 17.39 3.38
C SER A 435 5.79 18.50 3.68
N PHE A 436 5.31 19.16 2.63
CA PHE A 436 4.24 20.13 2.71
C PHE A 436 3.16 19.81 1.67
N ASP A 437 1.89 19.90 2.06
CA ASP A 437 0.73 19.87 1.16
C ASP A 437 -0.34 20.82 1.71
N THR A 438 -1.10 21.46 0.83
CA THR A 438 -2.20 22.35 1.24
C THR A 438 -3.37 21.58 1.86
N ARG A 439 -3.44 20.25 1.66
CA ARG A 439 -4.48 19.37 2.21
C ARG A 439 -4.00 18.76 3.52
N LEU A 440 -4.72 19.05 4.61
CA LEU A 440 -4.40 18.51 5.94
C LEU A 440 -4.67 16.99 6.05
N THR A 441 -5.54 16.44 5.21
CA THR A 441 -5.78 14.99 5.10
C THR A 441 -4.54 14.20 4.71
N CYS A 442 -3.55 14.82 4.06
CA CYS A 442 -2.28 14.18 3.74
C CYS A 442 -1.32 14.07 4.95
N LYS A 443 -1.59 14.80 6.04
CA LYS A 443 -0.70 14.85 7.21
C LYS A 443 -0.45 13.47 7.81
N GLU A 444 -1.53 12.74 8.12
CA GLU A 444 -1.43 11.41 8.73
C GLU A 444 -0.70 10.42 7.80
N GLN A 445 -0.91 10.53 6.49
CA GLN A 445 -0.21 9.70 5.50
C GLN A 445 1.30 9.98 5.52
N VAL A 446 1.70 11.25 5.47
CA VAL A 446 3.11 11.66 5.52
C VAL A 446 3.78 11.22 6.83
N GLU A 447 3.12 11.45 7.97
CA GLU A 447 3.66 11.07 9.28
C GLU A 447 3.78 9.55 9.44
N SER A 448 2.83 8.78 8.89
CA SER A 448 2.89 7.31 8.89
C SER A 448 4.08 6.75 8.10
N MET A 449 4.56 7.49 7.09
CA MET A 449 5.77 7.16 6.33
C MET A 449 7.06 7.63 7.04
N GLY A 450 6.93 8.25 8.21
CA GLY A 450 8.05 8.72 9.03
C GLY A 450 8.66 10.04 8.57
N ALA A 451 7.93 10.84 7.80
CA ALA A 451 8.32 12.20 7.40
C ALA A 451 7.64 13.26 8.29
N GLU A 452 8.29 14.41 8.42
CA GLU A 452 7.74 15.57 9.14
C GLU A 452 6.78 16.35 8.23
N PHE A 453 5.52 16.51 8.63
CA PHE A 453 4.56 17.32 7.89
C PHE A 453 4.60 18.78 8.35
N LEU A 454 4.97 19.69 7.44
CA LEU A 454 5.05 21.12 7.70
C LEU A 454 3.64 21.74 7.63
N VAL A 455 3.25 22.46 8.68
CA VAL A 455 1.92 23.10 8.80
C VAL A 455 2.08 24.62 8.83
N LEU A 456 1.14 25.33 8.19
CA LEU A 456 0.98 26.78 8.33
C LEU A 456 -0.23 27.04 9.23
N ASP A 457 -0.10 27.90 10.24
CA ASP A 457 -1.19 28.27 11.15
C ASP A 457 -2.21 29.21 10.46
N PHE A 458 -3.14 28.64 9.69
CA PHE A 458 -4.26 29.35 9.05
C PHE A 458 -5.56 28.53 9.13
N GLU A 459 -6.71 29.20 9.30
CA GLU A 459 -8.04 28.56 9.34
C GLU A 459 -8.62 28.21 7.95
N GLU A 460 -7.87 28.43 6.86
CA GLU A 460 -8.33 28.18 5.49
C GLU A 460 -8.13 26.71 5.08
N LYS A 461 -9.21 26.01 4.66
CA LYS A 461 -9.14 24.63 4.15
C LYS A 461 -8.70 24.61 2.68
N GLY A 462 -7.60 23.90 2.38
CA GLY A 462 -7.05 23.76 1.02
C GLY A 462 -7.62 22.63 0.16
N GLU A 463 -8.66 21.94 0.63
CA GLU A 463 -9.29 20.81 -0.07
C GLU A 463 -10.21 21.27 -1.21
N GLY A 464 -10.04 20.66 -2.39
CA GLY A 464 -10.91 20.82 -3.56
C GLY A 464 -11.69 19.54 -3.88
N ALA A 465 -12.54 19.59 -4.91
CA ALA A 465 -13.33 18.44 -5.33
C ALA A 465 -12.45 17.33 -5.96
N GLY A 466 -12.78 16.06 -5.70
CA GLY A 466 -12.08 14.91 -6.29
C GLY A 466 -10.64 14.68 -5.81
N GLY A 467 -10.32 15.15 -4.60
CA GLY A 467 -9.00 14.99 -3.98
C GLY A 467 -7.92 15.96 -4.47
N TYR A 468 -8.27 16.92 -5.33
CA TYR A 468 -7.34 17.97 -5.78
C TYR A 468 -7.26 19.16 -4.81
N ALA A 469 -6.14 19.89 -4.82
CA ALA A 469 -5.98 21.11 -4.05
C ALA A 469 -6.72 22.31 -4.68
N LYS A 470 -7.20 23.24 -3.85
CA LYS A 470 -7.81 24.52 -4.28
C LYS A 470 -6.75 25.63 -4.34
N ALA A 471 -7.00 26.66 -5.17
CA ALA A 471 -6.21 27.90 -5.11
C ALA A 471 -6.46 28.65 -3.80
N MET A 472 -5.38 29.02 -3.10
CA MET A 472 -5.37 29.61 -1.75
C MET A 472 -5.36 31.15 -1.78
N SER A 473 -5.65 31.78 -0.63
CA SER A 473 -5.56 33.23 -0.45
C SER A 473 -4.13 33.78 -0.65
N PRO A 474 -3.98 35.07 -1.06
CA PRO A 474 -2.67 35.70 -1.20
C PRO A 474 -1.83 35.69 0.09
N GLU A 475 -2.49 35.80 1.24
CA GLU A 475 -1.86 35.74 2.56
C GLU A 475 -1.30 34.34 2.87
N PHE A 476 -2.06 33.29 2.54
CA PHE A 476 -1.59 31.92 2.65
C PHE A 476 -0.39 31.66 1.73
N LEU A 477 -0.46 32.11 0.47
CA LEU A 477 0.66 31.99 -0.46
C LEU A 477 1.91 32.72 0.06
N ALA A 478 1.77 33.90 0.65
CA ALA A 478 2.91 34.60 1.24
C ALA A 478 3.55 33.83 2.40
N ALA A 479 2.74 33.21 3.27
CA ALA A 479 3.22 32.38 4.36
C ALA A 479 3.85 31.06 3.88
N GLU A 480 3.25 30.43 2.86
CA GLU A 480 3.78 29.25 2.18
C GLU A 480 5.16 29.53 1.58
N MET A 481 5.30 30.65 0.87
CA MET A 481 6.57 31.06 0.28
C MET A 481 7.62 31.39 1.35
N ALA A 482 7.23 31.98 2.48
CA ALA A 482 8.13 32.22 3.60
C ALA A 482 8.62 30.91 4.23
N LEU A 483 7.72 29.94 4.40
CA LEU A 483 8.06 28.60 4.88
C LEU A 483 9.06 27.91 3.94
N PHE A 484 8.79 27.92 2.63
CA PHE A 484 9.71 27.32 1.65
C PHE A 484 11.07 27.99 1.63
N HIS A 485 11.14 29.31 1.80
CA HIS A 485 12.42 30.02 1.88
C HIS A 485 13.23 29.61 3.12
N GLU A 486 12.59 29.51 4.29
CA GLU A 486 13.28 29.04 5.50
C GLU A 486 13.74 27.59 5.37
N GLN A 487 12.94 26.71 4.76
CA GLN A 487 13.34 25.33 4.51
C GLN A 487 14.49 25.24 3.48
N ALA A 488 14.45 26.02 2.40
CA ALA A 488 15.44 26.00 1.33
C ALA A 488 16.88 26.26 1.83
N LYS A 489 17.04 27.08 2.88
CA LYS A 489 18.34 27.35 3.52
C LYS A 489 18.95 26.12 4.18
N GLU A 490 18.12 25.20 4.67
CA GLU A 490 18.57 24.04 5.45
C GLU A 490 18.65 22.75 4.64
N VAL A 491 17.72 22.54 3.73
CA VAL A 491 17.55 21.26 3.01
C VAL A 491 18.56 21.11 1.88
N ASP A 492 18.93 19.87 1.60
CA ASP A 492 19.89 19.56 0.54
C ASP A 492 19.18 19.25 -0.78
N ILE A 493 17.95 18.73 -0.70
CA ILE A 493 17.17 18.29 -1.87
C ILE A 493 15.73 18.80 -1.76
N ILE A 494 15.18 19.34 -2.85
CA ILE A 494 13.76 19.70 -2.97
C ILE A 494 13.13 18.89 -4.11
N ILE A 495 11.99 18.24 -3.85
CA ILE A 495 11.21 17.54 -4.87
C ILE A 495 9.84 18.20 -4.96
N THR A 496 9.49 18.74 -6.12
CA THR A 496 8.22 19.45 -6.32
C THR A 496 7.27 18.64 -7.20
N THR A 497 6.05 18.43 -6.72
CA THR A 497 5.03 17.62 -7.42
C THR A 497 3.69 18.35 -7.57
N ALA A 498 3.66 19.67 -7.37
CA ALA A 498 2.43 20.45 -7.40
C ALA A 498 2.01 20.69 -8.86
N ALA A 499 1.09 19.86 -9.34
CA ALA A 499 0.55 19.96 -10.69
C ALA A 499 -0.98 20.06 -10.68
N ILE A 500 -1.52 20.97 -11.48
CA ILE A 500 -2.95 21.07 -11.75
C ILE A 500 -3.15 20.78 -13.24
N PRO A 501 -3.95 19.77 -13.62
CA PRO A 501 -4.16 19.41 -15.02
C PRO A 501 -4.60 20.61 -15.87
N ASN A 502 -4.00 20.76 -17.04
CA ASN A 502 -4.28 21.83 -18.02
C ASN A 502 -4.12 23.26 -17.50
N ARG A 503 -3.38 23.45 -16.41
CA ARG A 503 -2.96 24.76 -15.91
C ARG A 503 -1.46 24.80 -15.79
N ARG A 504 -0.91 26.01 -15.85
CA ARG A 504 0.49 26.23 -15.53
C ARG A 504 0.74 25.83 -14.08
N ALA A 505 1.81 25.08 -13.86
CA ALA A 505 2.27 24.71 -12.53
C ALA A 505 2.53 25.98 -11.70
N PRO A 506 2.11 26.01 -10.41
CA PRO A 506 2.39 27.14 -9.55
C PRO A 506 3.90 27.24 -9.30
N LEU A 507 4.44 28.44 -9.36
CA LEU A 507 5.87 28.69 -9.15
C LEU A 507 6.14 28.85 -7.66
N LEU A 508 6.60 27.77 -7.01
CA LEU A 508 6.75 27.62 -5.57
C LEU A 508 8.20 27.81 -5.10
N VAL A 509 9.18 27.46 -5.92
CA VAL A 509 10.61 27.60 -5.60
C VAL A 509 11.19 28.72 -6.46
N LYS A 510 11.40 29.90 -5.86
CA LYS A 510 11.84 31.10 -6.57
C LYS A 510 13.36 31.20 -6.64
N ASP A 511 13.86 31.92 -7.63
CA ASP A 511 15.31 32.15 -7.84
C ASP A 511 16.04 32.63 -6.57
N TYR A 512 15.43 33.52 -5.76
CA TYR A 512 16.03 33.96 -4.50
C TYR A 512 16.15 32.84 -3.44
N MET A 513 15.22 31.88 -3.43
CA MET A 513 15.30 30.71 -2.54
C MET A 513 16.41 29.77 -3.00
N ILE A 514 16.54 29.57 -4.32
CA ILE A 514 17.56 28.71 -4.93
C ILE A 514 18.95 29.25 -4.60
N ARG A 515 19.14 30.57 -4.69
CA ARG A 515 20.41 31.24 -4.34
C ARG A 515 20.85 31.02 -2.89
N ASP A 516 19.89 30.92 -1.98
CA ASP A 516 20.12 30.70 -0.55
C ASP A 516 20.29 29.21 -0.19
N MET A 517 20.07 28.28 -1.14
CA MET A 517 20.40 26.87 -0.95
C MET A 517 21.92 26.64 -0.90
N LYS A 518 22.31 25.51 -0.30
CA LYS A 518 23.71 25.10 -0.25
C LYS A 518 24.22 24.75 -1.66
N PRO A 519 25.47 25.10 -2.01
CA PRO A 519 26.10 24.61 -3.24
C PRO A 519 26.11 23.08 -3.29
N GLY A 520 25.77 22.49 -4.43
CA GLY A 520 25.63 21.05 -4.61
C GLY A 520 24.25 20.50 -4.25
N SER A 521 23.31 21.33 -3.76
CA SER A 521 21.92 20.93 -3.59
C SER A 521 21.24 20.57 -4.92
N VAL A 522 20.16 19.80 -4.83
CA VAL A 522 19.42 19.31 -6.00
C VAL A 522 17.94 19.65 -5.89
N ILE A 523 17.35 20.14 -6.97
CA ILE A 523 15.91 20.31 -7.12
C ILE A 523 15.44 19.36 -8.21
N VAL A 524 14.41 18.57 -7.94
CA VAL A 524 13.76 17.70 -8.94
C VAL A 524 12.32 18.17 -9.13
N ASP A 525 12.04 18.70 -10.31
CA ASP A 525 10.76 19.31 -10.63
C ASP A 525 9.91 18.40 -11.51
N LEU A 526 8.98 17.66 -10.89
CA LEU A 526 8.08 16.74 -11.61
C LEU A 526 7.00 17.50 -12.41
N ALA A 527 6.84 18.80 -12.19
CA ALA A 527 5.86 19.62 -12.89
C ALA A 527 6.47 20.35 -14.11
N ALA A 528 7.65 19.94 -14.58
CA ALA A 528 8.38 20.58 -15.68
C ALA A 528 7.55 20.74 -16.98
N ASP A 529 6.74 19.74 -17.35
CA ASP A 529 5.84 19.82 -18.53
C ASP A 529 4.75 20.88 -18.38
N GLY A 530 4.31 21.15 -17.15
CA GLY A 530 3.33 22.18 -16.82
C GLY A 530 3.93 23.58 -16.68
N GLY A 531 5.21 23.77 -17.01
CA GLY A 531 5.95 25.03 -16.84
C GLY A 531 6.81 25.10 -15.57
N GLY A 532 6.86 24.02 -14.78
CA GLY A 532 7.72 23.88 -13.60
C GLY A 532 7.22 24.58 -12.34
N ASN A 533 7.49 23.96 -11.18
CA ASN A 533 7.33 24.60 -9.87
C ASN A 533 8.54 25.44 -9.46
N CYS A 534 9.68 25.33 -10.16
CA CYS A 534 10.93 25.99 -9.82
C CYS A 534 11.38 26.98 -10.91
N ASP A 535 11.89 28.15 -10.47
CA ASP A 535 12.51 29.12 -11.37
C ASP A 535 13.79 28.53 -11.98
N GLY A 536 13.91 28.60 -13.30
CA GLY A 536 15.04 28.02 -14.02
C GLY A 536 14.84 26.55 -14.45
N THR A 537 13.70 25.93 -14.13
CA THR A 537 13.35 24.62 -14.70
C THR A 537 13.25 24.70 -16.22
N VAL A 538 14.01 23.84 -16.90
CA VAL A 538 13.93 23.64 -18.36
C VAL A 538 13.47 22.20 -18.62
N ALA A 539 12.30 22.05 -19.22
CA ALA A 539 11.71 20.74 -19.48
C ALA A 539 12.66 19.83 -20.30
N GLY A 540 12.84 18.61 -19.80
CA GLY A 540 13.69 17.58 -20.39
C GLY A 540 15.19 17.72 -20.12
N GLN A 541 15.64 18.69 -19.32
CA GLN A 541 17.05 18.98 -19.07
C GLN A 541 17.39 19.09 -17.58
N VAL A 542 18.68 19.00 -17.27
CA VAL A 542 19.25 19.39 -15.97
C VAL A 542 20.02 20.67 -16.17
N VAL A 543 19.67 21.71 -15.41
CA VAL A 543 20.33 23.02 -15.42
C VAL A 543 21.12 23.16 -14.13
N VAL A 544 22.35 23.66 -14.23
CA VAL A 544 23.15 24.01 -13.04
C VAL A 544 23.16 25.53 -12.92
N THR A 545 22.77 26.04 -11.77
CA THR A 545 22.74 27.47 -11.47
C THR A 545 24.14 28.01 -11.15
N ASP A 546 24.28 29.34 -11.10
CA ASP A 546 25.53 30.01 -10.72
C ASP A 546 26.01 29.66 -9.30
N ASN A 547 25.09 29.30 -8.40
CA ASN A 547 25.42 28.84 -7.04
C ASN A 547 25.62 27.32 -6.92
N LEU A 548 25.77 26.61 -8.05
CA LEU A 548 26.02 25.17 -8.13
C LEU A 548 24.86 24.29 -7.63
N VAL A 549 23.62 24.76 -7.71
CA VAL A 549 22.41 23.95 -7.49
C VAL A 549 22.01 23.29 -8.80
N SER A 550 21.73 22.00 -8.77
CA SER A 550 21.27 21.26 -9.95
C SER A 550 19.74 21.20 -9.98
N ILE A 551 19.12 21.76 -11.01
CA ILE A 551 17.67 21.73 -11.25
C ILE A 551 17.37 20.70 -12.33
N CYS A 552 16.76 19.59 -11.93
CA CYS A 552 16.36 18.48 -12.79
C CYS A 552 14.90 18.64 -13.23
N GLY A 553 14.69 18.96 -14.50
CA GLY A 553 13.38 19.14 -15.13
C GLY A 553 13.00 18.01 -16.10
N TYR A 554 13.48 16.78 -15.88
CA TYR A 554 13.13 15.66 -16.76
C TYR A 554 11.62 15.41 -16.81
N ASN A 555 11.09 15.27 -18.03
CA ASN A 555 9.67 14.99 -18.28
C ASN A 555 9.39 13.53 -18.69
N ASP A 556 10.43 12.69 -18.64
CA ASP A 556 10.40 11.28 -19.02
C ASP A 556 10.69 10.35 -17.83
N LEU A 557 10.44 10.80 -16.59
CA LEU A 557 10.78 10.05 -15.36
C LEU A 557 10.19 8.63 -15.34
N ALA A 558 8.92 8.46 -15.71
CA ALA A 558 8.29 7.15 -15.81
C ALA A 558 8.92 6.29 -16.93
N SER A 559 9.31 6.91 -18.06
CA SER A 559 10.00 6.23 -19.17
C SER A 559 11.42 5.76 -18.80
N ARG A 560 12.09 6.42 -17.86
CA ARG A 560 13.41 6.00 -17.35
C ARG A 560 13.40 4.70 -16.55
N MET A 561 12.21 4.24 -16.15
CA MET A 561 11.96 2.94 -15.55
C MET A 561 10.95 2.15 -16.40
N ALA A 562 11.20 2.10 -17.71
CA ALA A 562 10.26 1.61 -18.71
C ALA A 562 9.74 0.19 -18.44
N ARG A 563 10.58 -0.74 -17.98
CA ARG A 563 10.18 -2.14 -17.74
C ARG A 563 9.04 -2.24 -16.72
N VAL A 564 9.27 -1.77 -15.49
CA VAL A 564 8.26 -1.78 -14.43
C VAL A 564 7.06 -0.90 -14.77
N THR A 565 7.30 0.24 -15.41
CA THR A 565 6.24 1.19 -15.76
C THR A 565 5.30 0.62 -16.82
N SER A 566 5.85 -0.07 -17.83
CA SER A 566 5.05 -0.75 -18.86
C SER A 566 4.23 -1.88 -18.26
N ARG A 567 4.80 -2.63 -17.32
CA ARG A 567 4.08 -3.70 -16.59
C ARG A 567 2.88 -3.13 -15.81
N LEU A 568 3.08 -2.05 -15.06
CA LEU A 568 1.98 -1.40 -14.33
C LEU A 568 0.93 -0.83 -15.28
N TYR A 569 1.34 -0.15 -16.36
CA TYR A 569 0.40 0.35 -17.36
C TYR A 569 -0.39 -0.79 -18.01
N ALA A 570 0.28 -1.87 -18.42
CA ALA A 570 -0.36 -3.04 -19.00
C ALA A 570 -1.34 -3.70 -18.03
N ALA A 571 -1.05 -3.75 -16.73
CA ALA A 571 -2.00 -4.21 -15.72
C ALA A 571 -3.25 -3.32 -15.61
N ASN A 572 -3.10 -2.00 -15.68
CA ASN A 572 -4.25 -1.07 -15.76
C ASN A 572 -5.09 -1.34 -17.02
N ILE A 573 -4.44 -1.64 -18.15
CA ILE A 573 -5.13 -1.97 -19.40
C ILE A 573 -5.85 -3.32 -19.29
N VAL A 574 -5.26 -4.35 -18.68
CA VAL A 574 -5.95 -5.63 -18.43
C VAL A 574 -7.20 -5.42 -17.57
N ALA A 575 -7.10 -4.59 -16.52
CA ALA A 575 -8.25 -4.25 -15.70
C ALA A 575 -9.34 -3.50 -16.49
N LEU A 576 -8.94 -2.63 -17.42
CA LEU A 576 -9.86 -1.93 -18.34
C LEU A 576 -10.53 -2.88 -19.32
N MET A 577 -9.79 -3.81 -19.90
CA MET A 577 -10.33 -4.84 -20.78
C MET A 577 -11.36 -5.71 -20.04
N GLY A 578 -11.06 -6.09 -18.79
CA GLY A 578 -11.99 -6.82 -17.93
C GLY A 578 -13.29 -6.08 -17.62
N GLU A 579 -13.25 -4.74 -17.56
CA GLU A 579 -14.46 -3.93 -17.41
C GLU A 579 -15.26 -3.86 -18.72
N MET A 580 -14.59 -3.81 -19.87
CA MET A 580 -15.23 -3.79 -21.20
C MET A 580 -15.80 -5.15 -21.64
N ASP A 581 -15.33 -6.25 -21.06
CA ASP A 581 -15.84 -7.61 -21.34
C ASP A 581 -16.65 -8.22 -20.20
N GLU A 582 -16.97 -7.43 -19.17
CA GLU A 582 -17.68 -7.86 -17.96
C GLU A 582 -17.03 -9.05 -17.23
N GLY A 583 -15.72 -9.26 -17.42
CA GLY A 583 -14.97 -10.39 -16.88
C GLY A 583 -15.26 -11.73 -17.57
N LYS A 584 -15.95 -11.72 -18.71
CA LYS A 584 -16.39 -12.92 -19.44
C LYS A 584 -15.58 -13.17 -20.72
N GLY A 585 -14.51 -12.42 -20.94
CA GLY A 585 -13.58 -12.58 -22.06
C GLY A 585 -14.07 -11.98 -23.38
N ALA A 586 -13.23 -12.09 -24.41
CA ALA A 586 -13.26 -11.28 -25.64
C ALA A 586 -14.57 -11.34 -26.45
N GLU A 587 -15.38 -12.39 -26.30
CA GLU A 587 -16.70 -12.50 -26.94
C GLU A 587 -17.69 -11.43 -26.45
N ASN A 588 -17.56 -11.04 -25.18
CA ASN A 588 -18.43 -10.07 -24.53
C ASN A 588 -17.88 -8.64 -24.58
N TYR A 589 -16.76 -8.42 -25.28
CA TYR A 589 -16.15 -7.10 -25.41
C TYR A 589 -17.12 -6.09 -26.04
N GLN A 590 -17.47 -5.06 -25.27
CA GLN A 590 -18.28 -3.94 -25.71
C GLN A 590 -17.81 -2.63 -25.08
N VAL A 591 -17.80 -1.56 -25.88
CA VAL A 591 -17.65 -0.20 -25.36
C VAL A 591 -19.06 0.35 -25.10
N ASP A 592 -19.52 0.28 -23.85
CA ASP A 592 -20.81 0.84 -23.44
C ASP A 592 -20.66 2.29 -22.94
N PRO A 593 -21.23 3.29 -23.64
CA PRO A 593 -21.24 4.69 -23.19
C PRO A 593 -22.02 4.92 -21.89
N SER A 594 -22.91 3.99 -21.52
CA SER A 594 -23.73 4.06 -20.31
C SER A 594 -22.99 3.60 -19.07
N ASN A 595 -21.88 2.86 -19.23
CA ASN A 595 -21.07 2.40 -18.11
C ASN A 595 -20.43 3.61 -17.40
N PRO A 596 -20.54 3.72 -16.06
CA PRO A 596 -20.08 4.88 -15.30
C PRO A 596 -18.55 5.09 -15.31
N ILE A 597 -17.77 4.06 -15.66
CA ILE A 597 -16.32 4.12 -15.81
C ILE A 597 -15.94 4.39 -17.27
N ILE A 598 -16.49 3.60 -18.19
CA ILE A 598 -16.11 3.67 -19.62
C ILE A 598 -16.65 4.94 -20.28
N GLY A 599 -17.90 5.31 -20.02
CA GLY A 599 -18.55 6.48 -20.63
C GLY A 599 -17.73 7.77 -20.51
N PRO A 600 -17.27 8.18 -19.31
CA PRO A 600 -16.41 9.36 -19.13
C PRO A 600 -15.06 9.30 -19.84
N MET A 601 -14.54 8.10 -20.14
CA MET A 601 -13.27 7.92 -20.85
C MET A 601 -13.42 8.12 -22.37
N ILE A 602 -14.62 7.98 -22.92
CA ILE A 602 -14.85 8.07 -24.37
C ILE A 602 -14.78 9.53 -24.82
N VAL A 603 -13.71 9.88 -25.55
CA VAL A 603 -13.49 11.24 -26.07
C VAL A 603 -14.25 11.51 -27.37
N CYS A 604 -14.24 10.52 -28.26
CA CYS A 604 -14.99 10.54 -29.49
C CYS A 604 -15.55 9.13 -29.75
N MET A 605 -16.74 9.07 -30.32
CA MET A 605 -17.36 7.83 -30.74
C MET A 605 -18.07 8.09 -32.07
N GLY A 606 -17.56 7.45 -33.14
CA GLY A 606 -17.96 7.81 -34.49
C GLY A 606 -17.56 9.25 -34.81
N LYS A 607 -18.35 9.92 -35.66
CA LYS A 607 -18.10 11.33 -36.06
C LYS A 607 -18.57 12.35 -35.00
N GLN A 608 -18.71 11.94 -33.74
CA GLN A 608 -19.18 12.78 -32.64
C GLN A 608 -18.15 12.80 -31.51
N ILE A 609 -17.88 14.00 -30.99
CA ILE A 609 -17.12 14.19 -29.75
C ILE A 609 -18.12 14.03 -28.61
N THR A 610 -17.89 13.04 -27.76
CA THR A 610 -18.79 12.68 -26.64
C THR A 610 -18.29 13.20 -25.31
N TRP A 611 -17.01 13.56 -25.22
CA TRP A 611 -16.43 14.05 -23.98
C TRP A 611 -16.84 15.49 -23.70
N GLU A 612 -17.38 15.67 -22.50
CA GLU A 612 -17.63 16.98 -21.92
C GLU A 612 -16.52 17.31 -20.94
N PRO A 613 -15.97 18.54 -20.97
CA PRO A 613 -15.04 18.97 -19.94
C PRO A 613 -15.69 18.79 -18.57
N PRO A 614 -15.01 18.16 -17.60
CA PRO A 614 -15.54 18.06 -16.26
C PRO A 614 -15.91 19.46 -15.80
N LYS A 615 -17.16 19.66 -15.39
CA LYS A 615 -17.65 20.98 -14.96
C LYS A 615 -16.65 21.50 -13.93
N PRO A 616 -16.08 22.70 -14.11
CA PRO A 616 -15.30 23.33 -13.06
C PRO A 616 -16.13 23.24 -11.79
N PRO A 617 -15.56 22.88 -10.63
CA PRO A 617 -16.33 22.88 -9.40
C PRO A 617 -17.04 24.22 -9.36
N ALA A 618 -18.39 24.18 -9.38
CA ALA A 618 -19.16 25.40 -9.27
C ALA A 618 -18.55 26.14 -8.09
N ALA A 619 -18.09 27.38 -8.30
CA ALA A 619 -17.73 28.24 -7.18
C ALA A 619 -18.90 28.07 -6.22
N ALA A 620 -18.64 27.44 -5.07
CA ALA A 620 -19.70 27.01 -4.19
C ALA A 620 -20.60 28.23 -4.05
N PRO A 621 -21.92 28.13 -4.36
CA PRO A 621 -22.79 29.26 -4.08
C PRO A 621 -22.47 29.62 -2.64
N GLN A 622 -22.16 30.90 -2.38
CA GLN A 622 -22.06 31.43 -1.03
C GLN A 622 -23.45 31.24 -0.39
N LYS A 623 -23.75 30.01 0.00
CA LYS A 623 -24.79 29.69 0.94
C LYS A 623 -24.16 30.02 2.27
N GLY A 624 -24.68 31.09 2.87
CA GLY A 624 -24.45 31.41 4.27
C GLY A 624 -24.55 30.13 5.10
N GLY A 625 -23.66 30.05 6.08
CA GLY A 625 -23.34 28.88 6.87
C GLY A 625 -24.51 27.93 7.09
N LEU A 626 -24.36 26.73 6.55
CA LEU A 626 -25.05 25.54 6.99
C LEU A 626 -23.94 24.54 7.27
N GLU A 627 -23.64 24.41 8.57
CA GLU A 627 -22.88 23.28 9.11
C GLU A 627 -23.60 22.00 8.71
N VAL A 628 -22.85 21.07 8.12
CA VAL A 628 -23.31 19.70 7.90
C VAL A 628 -22.52 18.84 8.86
N ASP A 629 -23.25 18.35 9.86
CA ASP A 629 -22.89 17.26 10.74
C ASP A 629 -22.40 16.05 9.94
N VAL A 630 -21.30 15.46 10.39
CA VAL A 630 -20.89 14.11 10.01
C VAL A 630 -21.69 13.16 10.90
N GLU A 631 -22.76 12.57 10.35
CA GLU A 631 -23.39 11.39 10.94
C GLU A 631 -22.57 10.14 10.55
N ASP A 632 -21.90 9.56 11.55
CA ASP A 632 -21.48 8.16 11.57
C ASP A 632 -22.74 7.29 11.77
N ASP A 633 -23.18 6.59 10.72
CA ASP A 633 -24.23 5.59 10.83
C ASP A 633 -23.66 4.27 11.36
N ASN A 634 -23.71 4.11 12.68
CA ASN A 634 -23.90 2.81 13.31
C ASN A 634 -25.20 2.87 14.12
N ALA A 635 -26.33 2.74 13.43
CA ALA A 635 -27.44 1.86 13.80
C ALA A 635 -28.70 2.24 13.03
N GLY A 636 -29.16 1.33 12.18
CA GLY A 636 -30.54 1.36 11.74
C GLY A 636 -31.50 1.24 12.94
N GLY A 637 -32.49 2.12 12.95
CA GLY A 637 -33.85 1.82 13.43
C GLY A 637 -34.11 1.89 14.93
N GLY A 638 -34.81 2.95 15.34
CA GLY A 638 -35.66 2.92 16.55
C GLY A 638 -35.65 4.23 17.33
N GLY A 639 -36.75 4.99 17.24
CA GLY A 639 -36.92 6.23 18.02
C GLY A 639 -36.83 5.99 19.53
N GLY A 640 -36.00 6.79 20.21
CA GLY A 640 -35.87 6.82 21.66
C GLY A 640 -35.05 8.04 22.10
N GLY A 641 -35.58 8.84 23.03
CA GLY A 641 -35.10 10.19 23.33
C GLY A 641 -33.64 10.30 23.80
N ARG A 642 -32.91 11.27 23.23
CA ARG A 642 -31.56 11.68 23.69
C ARG A 642 -31.59 12.07 25.16
N GLY A 643 -30.68 11.48 25.94
CA GLY A 643 -30.59 11.65 27.39
C GLY A 643 -30.11 13.03 27.80
N ILE A 644 -30.42 13.41 29.04
CA ILE A 644 -30.00 14.69 29.66
C ILE A 644 -28.48 14.88 29.66
N LEU A 645 -27.71 13.79 29.67
CA LEU A 645 -26.25 13.81 29.72
C LEU A 645 -25.62 14.38 28.43
N ASP A 646 -26.19 14.07 27.26
CA ASP A 646 -25.66 14.55 25.97
C ASP A 646 -25.84 16.07 25.83
N ARG A 647 -26.98 16.60 26.30
CA ARG A 647 -27.24 18.05 26.30
C ARG A 647 -26.32 18.83 27.24
N ILE A 648 -25.84 18.20 28.30
CA ILE A 648 -24.89 18.80 29.24
C ILE A 648 -23.48 18.81 28.63
N GLY A 649 -23.10 17.76 27.89
CA GLY A 649 -21.84 17.70 27.15
C GLY A 649 -21.69 18.82 26.12
N ASP A 650 -22.69 19.02 25.27
CA ASP A 650 -22.67 20.07 24.24
C ASP A 650 -22.59 21.49 24.83
N ALA A 651 -23.23 21.72 25.98
CA ALA A 651 -23.17 23.00 26.68
C ALA A 651 -21.81 23.23 27.36
N TRP A 652 -21.17 22.15 27.82
CA TRP A 652 -19.85 22.18 28.45
C TRP A 652 -18.75 22.57 27.45
N ASP A 653 -18.81 22.04 26.23
CA ASP A 653 -17.76 22.27 25.24
C ASP A 653 -17.73 23.70 24.69
N ARG A 654 -18.88 24.38 24.67
CA ARG A 654 -19.02 25.78 24.25
C ARG A 654 -18.48 26.81 25.25
N LEU A 655 -18.10 26.40 26.46
CA LEU A 655 -17.55 27.33 27.45
C LEU A 655 -16.09 27.71 27.11
N PRO A 656 -15.72 29.00 27.18
CA PRO A 656 -14.34 29.41 26.97
C PRO A 656 -13.43 28.84 28.05
N TRP A 657 -12.16 28.58 27.69
CA TRP A 657 -11.21 27.84 28.51
C TRP A 657 -11.01 28.40 29.92
N TRP A 658 -11.12 29.72 30.12
CA TRP A 658 -11.01 30.37 31.43
C TRP A 658 -12.22 30.06 32.33
N VAL A 659 -13.42 29.87 31.79
CA VAL A 659 -14.60 29.45 32.56
C VAL A 659 -14.49 27.99 32.95
N LYS A 660 -14.03 27.12 32.02
CA LYS A 660 -13.71 25.73 32.34
C LYS A 660 -12.68 25.64 33.47
N TYR A 661 -11.62 26.47 33.42
CA TYR A 661 -10.61 26.55 34.47
C TYR A 661 -11.17 26.98 35.83
N ILE A 662 -12.06 27.98 35.87
CA ILE A 662 -12.75 28.40 37.10
C ILE A 662 -13.60 27.26 37.66
N ILE A 663 -14.35 26.55 36.81
CA ILE A 663 -15.19 25.42 37.24
C ILE A 663 -14.33 24.28 37.77
N TYR A 664 -13.24 23.90 37.08
CA TYR A 664 -12.31 22.87 37.58
C TYR A 664 -11.68 23.26 38.92
N THR A 665 -11.35 24.54 39.10
CA THR A 665 -10.78 25.05 40.36
C THR A 665 -11.80 25.00 41.49
N LEU A 666 -13.05 25.41 41.23
CA LEU A 666 -14.15 25.30 42.19
C LEU A 666 -14.46 23.84 42.55
N LEU A 667 -14.48 22.96 41.55
CA LEU A 667 -14.70 21.52 41.74
C LEU A 667 -13.58 20.91 42.60
N ALA A 668 -12.32 21.27 42.33
CA ALA A 668 -11.18 20.84 43.11
C ALA A 668 -11.25 21.33 44.56
N ILE A 669 -11.65 22.59 44.79
CA ILE A 669 -11.83 23.15 46.15
C ILE A 669 -12.97 22.43 46.88
N ILE A 670 -14.07 22.12 46.20
CA ILE A 670 -15.21 21.39 46.79
C ILE A 670 -14.80 19.96 47.14
N ILE A 671 -14.07 19.27 46.26
CA ILE A 671 -13.60 17.89 46.50
C ILE A 671 -12.62 17.89 47.66
N VAL A 672 -11.59 18.74 47.65
CA VAL A 672 -10.57 18.80 48.72
C VAL A 672 -11.16 19.28 50.04
N GLY A 673 -12.03 20.29 50.02
CA GLY A 673 -12.72 20.80 51.21
C GLY A 673 -13.73 19.79 51.77
N GLY A 674 -14.45 19.07 50.90
CA GLY A 674 -15.39 18.02 51.28
C GLY A 674 -14.70 16.80 51.89
N LEU A 675 -13.59 16.34 51.29
CA LEU A 675 -12.73 15.30 51.86
C LEU A 675 -12.14 15.74 53.21
N GLY A 676 -11.75 17.01 53.34
CA GLY A 676 -11.26 17.58 54.61
C GLY A 676 -12.32 17.67 55.70
N ALA A 677 -13.60 17.87 55.37
CA ALA A 677 -14.67 17.95 56.36
C ALA A 677 -15.22 16.58 56.80
N LEU A 678 -15.12 15.56 55.94
CA LEU A 678 -15.66 14.22 56.19
C LEU A 678 -14.65 13.26 56.84
N LEU A 679 -13.35 13.54 56.76
CA LEU A 679 -12.30 12.68 57.27
C LEU A 679 -11.80 13.12 58.64
N PRO A 680 -11.51 12.17 59.57
CA PRO A 680 -10.88 12.49 60.85
C PRO A 680 -9.50 13.12 60.68
N ASP A 681 -9.08 13.96 61.64
CA ASP A 681 -7.82 14.72 61.60
C ASP A 681 -6.57 13.85 61.33
N SER A 682 -6.60 12.59 61.77
CA SER A 682 -5.51 11.62 61.56
C SER A 682 -5.29 11.23 60.10
N TYR A 683 -6.26 11.48 59.20
CA TYR A 683 -6.19 11.12 57.79
C TYR A 683 -5.81 12.28 56.87
N HIS A 684 -5.78 13.52 57.35
CA HIS A 684 -5.45 14.68 56.50
C HIS A 684 -4.07 14.57 55.86
N THR A 685 -3.06 14.13 56.62
CA THR A 685 -1.71 13.90 56.09
C THR A 685 -1.69 12.83 55.00
N ALA A 686 -2.46 11.74 55.18
CA ALA A 686 -2.53 10.66 54.20
C ALA A 686 -3.20 11.12 52.89
N VAL A 687 -4.26 11.94 52.98
CA VAL A 687 -4.93 12.51 51.79
C VAL A 687 -4.02 13.50 51.05
N LEU A 688 -3.30 14.36 51.78
CA LEU A 688 -2.34 15.28 51.14
C LEU A 688 -1.26 14.50 50.39
N VAL A 689 -0.69 13.47 51.00
CA VAL A 689 0.31 12.59 50.36
C VAL A 689 -0.30 11.89 49.13
N PHE A 690 -1.53 11.41 49.22
CA PHE A 690 -2.23 10.79 48.09
C PHE A 690 -2.45 11.76 46.91
N CYS A 691 -2.90 12.98 47.16
CA CYS A 691 -3.10 14.00 46.13
C CYS A 691 -1.78 14.39 45.45
N LEU A 692 -0.71 14.59 46.22
CA LEU A 692 0.61 14.90 45.67
C LEU A 692 1.19 13.72 44.88
N ALA A 693 1.00 12.48 45.35
CA ALA A 693 1.42 11.28 44.62
C ALA A 693 0.68 11.13 43.28
N PHE A 694 -0.61 11.51 43.22
CA PHE A 694 -1.37 11.50 41.96
C PHE A 694 -0.81 12.48 40.94
N VAL A 695 -0.55 13.74 41.35
CA VAL A 695 0.06 14.75 40.46
C VAL A 695 1.44 14.31 39.99
N LEU A 696 2.27 13.79 40.90
CA LEU A 696 3.59 13.27 40.56
C LEU A 696 3.50 12.09 39.59
N GLY A 697 2.58 11.15 39.83
CA GLY A 697 2.33 10.00 38.96
C GLY A 697 1.90 10.42 37.55
N PHE A 698 0.98 11.39 37.45
CA PHE A 698 0.55 11.95 36.18
C PHE A 698 1.71 12.54 35.39
N LEU A 699 2.53 13.39 36.02
CA LEU A 699 3.67 14.04 35.36
C LEU A 699 4.77 13.03 34.97
N LEU A 700 5.00 11.98 35.76
CA LEU A 700 6.00 10.96 35.46
C LEU A 700 5.58 10.08 34.30
N VAL A 701 4.33 9.61 34.25
CA VAL A 701 3.84 8.72 33.19
C VAL A 701 3.74 9.46 31.85
N TRP A 702 3.32 10.73 31.86
CA TRP A 702 3.20 11.54 30.63
C TRP A 702 4.55 11.78 29.94
N ASN A 703 5.65 11.78 30.69
CA ASN A 703 7.00 12.01 30.16
C ASN A 703 7.71 10.73 29.71
N VAL A 704 7.04 9.57 29.72
CA VAL A 704 7.62 8.33 29.20
C VAL A 704 7.47 8.30 27.68
N THR A 705 8.56 8.00 26.98
CA THR A 705 8.54 7.83 25.51
C THR A 705 7.61 6.68 25.10
N ALA A 706 6.85 6.85 24.01
CA ALA A 706 5.88 5.86 23.53
C ALA A 706 6.46 4.43 23.36
N ALA A 707 7.73 4.32 22.94
CA ALA A 707 8.44 3.05 22.79
C ALA A 707 8.60 2.25 24.10
N LEU A 708 8.47 2.90 25.27
CA LEU A 708 8.64 2.30 26.59
C LEU A 708 7.31 2.06 27.32
N HIS A 709 6.16 2.28 26.70
CA HIS A 709 4.85 2.06 27.34
C HIS A 709 4.64 0.60 27.79
N THR A 710 5.11 -0.37 27.00
CA THR A 710 5.00 -1.79 27.37
C THR A 710 5.91 -2.17 28.55
N PRO A 711 7.20 -1.79 28.58
CA PRO A 711 8.02 -1.87 29.79
C PRO A 711 7.43 -1.14 30.99
N LEU A 712 6.85 0.05 30.80
CA LEU A 712 6.21 0.83 31.86
C LEU A 712 5.04 0.07 32.49
N MET A 713 4.16 -0.53 31.68
CA MET A 713 3.07 -1.37 32.17
C MET A 713 3.58 -2.56 32.99
N SER A 714 4.66 -3.21 32.56
CA SER A 714 5.30 -4.31 33.28
C SER A 714 5.88 -3.85 34.64
N VAL A 715 6.49 -2.67 34.69
CA VAL A 715 7.00 -2.06 35.94
C VAL A 715 5.85 -1.72 36.88
N THR A 716 4.77 -1.11 36.39
CA THR A 716 3.61 -0.77 37.23
C THR A 716 2.96 -2.01 37.82
N ASN A 717 2.93 -3.12 37.07
CA ASN A 717 2.45 -4.40 37.59
C ASN A 717 3.38 -4.96 38.68
N ALA A 718 4.70 -4.82 38.53
CA ALA A 718 5.66 -5.21 39.58
C ALA A 718 5.48 -4.37 40.86
N ILE A 719 5.30 -3.05 40.71
CA ILE A 719 5.12 -2.11 41.82
C ILE A 719 3.78 -2.34 42.54
N SER A 720 2.71 -2.73 41.83
CA SER A 720 1.45 -3.10 42.47
C SER A 720 1.56 -4.28 43.44
N GLY A 721 2.68 -5.02 43.40
CA GLY A 721 3.05 -6.02 44.41
C GLY A 721 3.27 -5.44 45.82
N VAL A 722 3.21 -4.12 46.02
CA VAL A 722 3.23 -3.46 47.34
C VAL A 722 2.17 -4.00 48.32
N VAL A 723 1.10 -4.62 47.80
CA VAL A 723 0.10 -5.36 48.60
C VAL A 723 0.74 -6.41 49.52
N LEU A 724 1.95 -6.88 49.20
CA LEU A 724 2.76 -7.74 50.06
C LEU A 724 2.96 -7.13 51.47
N LEU A 725 3.14 -5.82 51.58
CA LEU A 725 3.30 -5.14 52.88
C LEU A 725 2.05 -5.27 53.74
N SER A 726 0.86 -5.15 53.12
CA SER A 726 -0.41 -5.35 53.81
C SER A 726 -0.57 -6.80 54.26
N GLY A 727 -0.18 -7.76 53.41
CA GLY A 727 -0.16 -9.18 53.78
C GLY A 727 0.74 -9.47 54.97
N LEU A 728 1.95 -8.89 55.00
CA LEU A 728 2.91 -9.06 56.11
C LEU A 728 2.40 -8.49 57.44
N VAL A 729 1.68 -7.37 57.42
CA VAL A 729 1.11 -6.74 58.62
C VAL A 729 -0.02 -7.59 59.22
N ILE A 730 -0.72 -8.37 58.39
CA ILE A 730 -1.84 -9.23 58.80
C ILE A 730 -1.36 -10.58 59.34
N ILE A 731 -0.18 -11.06 58.91
CA ILE A 731 0.39 -12.33 59.39
C ILE A 731 0.90 -12.15 60.84
N GLY A 732 0.24 -12.82 61.79
CA GLY A 732 0.73 -12.93 63.17
C GLY A 732 1.83 -14.00 63.35
N ASP A 733 2.24 -14.25 64.60
CA ASP A 733 3.30 -15.22 64.92
C ASP A 733 2.94 -16.68 64.54
N THR A 734 1.65 -17.00 64.40
CA THR A 734 1.13 -18.32 63.99
C THR A 734 0.02 -18.20 62.95
N ILE A 735 -0.13 -19.23 62.09
CA ILE A 735 -1.18 -19.31 61.06
C ILE A 735 -2.41 -20.04 61.63
N ASP A 736 -2.93 -19.53 62.75
CA ASP A 736 -4.03 -20.20 63.47
C ASP A 736 -5.41 -19.58 63.17
N ASP A 737 -5.45 -18.39 62.54
CA ASP A 737 -6.67 -17.69 62.15
C ASP A 737 -6.76 -17.47 60.63
N VAL A 738 -7.99 -17.38 60.13
CA VAL A 738 -8.33 -17.17 58.72
C VAL A 738 -7.68 -15.89 58.18
N ALA A 739 -7.55 -14.85 59.01
CA ALA A 739 -6.85 -13.62 58.65
C ALA A 739 -5.37 -13.86 58.34
N SER A 740 -4.65 -14.61 59.20
CA SER A 740 -3.25 -14.97 58.97
C SER A 740 -3.07 -15.86 57.73
N ALA A 741 -4.00 -16.79 57.49
CA ALA A 741 -3.99 -17.64 56.29
C ALA A 741 -4.19 -16.83 55.00
N LEU A 742 -5.12 -15.87 55.00
CA LEU A 742 -5.34 -14.96 53.87
C LEU A 742 -4.16 -14.01 53.66
N GLY A 743 -3.55 -13.51 54.75
CA GLY A 743 -2.32 -12.72 54.71
C GLY A 743 -1.18 -13.50 54.05
N PHE A 744 -1.00 -14.77 54.41
CA PHE A 744 0.00 -15.65 53.80
C PHE A 744 -0.23 -15.84 52.29
N VAL A 745 -1.47 -16.10 51.87
CA VAL A 745 -1.83 -16.23 50.45
C VAL A 745 -1.57 -14.90 49.70
N ALA A 746 -1.93 -13.77 50.30
CA ALA A 746 -1.68 -12.45 49.72
C ALA A 746 -0.18 -12.19 49.51
N VAL A 747 0.67 -12.53 50.49
CA VAL A 747 2.13 -12.43 50.35
C VAL A 747 2.64 -13.33 49.23
N MET A 748 2.12 -14.55 49.12
CA MET A 748 2.56 -15.51 48.09
C MET A 748 2.23 -14.99 46.68
N VAL A 749 1.00 -14.53 46.45
CA VAL A 749 0.56 -14.01 45.14
C VAL A 749 1.26 -12.69 44.81
N ALA A 750 1.39 -11.79 45.78
CA ALA A 750 2.10 -10.53 45.58
C ALA A 750 3.57 -10.74 45.23
N SER A 751 4.22 -11.75 45.84
CA SER A 751 5.61 -12.12 45.51
C SER A 751 5.74 -12.55 44.04
N VAL A 752 4.79 -13.35 43.52
CA VAL A 752 4.77 -13.73 42.10
C VAL A 752 4.67 -12.51 41.19
N ASN A 753 3.83 -11.53 41.53
CA ASN A 753 3.70 -10.30 40.75
C ASN A 753 4.98 -9.45 40.78
N ILE A 754 5.67 -9.35 41.92
CA ILE A 754 6.94 -8.62 42.04
C ILE A 754 8.02 -9.29 41.17
N PHE A 755 8.29 -10.59 41.41
CA PHE A 755 9.36 -11.29 40.72
C PHE A 755 9.09 -11.44 39.22
N GLY A 756 7.86 -11.78 38.84
CA GLY A 756 7.45 -11.89 37.45
C GLY A 756 7.52 -10.55 36.72
N GLY A 757 6.98 -9.50 37.32
CA GLY A 757 6.96 -8.15 36.75
C GLY A 757 8.36 -7.59 36.54
N PHE A 758 9.26 -7.69 37.52
CA PHE A 758 10.65 -7.21 37.34
C PHE A 758 11.45 -8.07 36.36
N ALA A 759 11.28 -9.39 36.35
CA ALA A 759 11.99 -10.26 35.40
C ALA A 759 11.59 -9.99 33.95
N VAL A 760 10.29 -9.79 33.68
CA VAL A 760 9.78 -9.45 32.34
C VAL A 760 10.24 -8.06 31.93
N THR A 761 10.14 -7.08 32.83
CA THR A 761 10.65 -5.72 32.59
C THR A 761 12.13 -5.75 32.20
N GLN A 762 12.95 -6.48 32.96
CA GLN A 762 14.40 -6.55 32.70
C GLN A 762 14.70 -7.18 31.33
N ARG A 763 13.97 -8.22 30.94
CA ARG A 763 14.09 -8.83 29.60
C ARG A 763 13.70 -7.84 28.50
N MET A 764 12.59 -7.13 28.67
CA MET A 764 12.13 -6.12 27.69
C MET A 764 13.15 -5.00 27.55
N LEU A 765 13.65 -4.45 28.66
CA LEU A 765 14.65 -3.38 28.63
C LEU A 765 16.00 -3.83 28.04
N MET A 766 16.38 -5.10 28.21
CA MET A 766 17.59 -5.64 27.58
C MET A 766 17.49 -5.72 26.06
N MET A 767 16.28 -5.83 25.49
CA MET A 767 16.08 -5.81 24.03
C MET A 767 16.32 -4.41 23.43
N PHE A 768 16.21 -3.35 24.25
CA PHE A 768 16.49 -1.97 23.84
C PHE A 768 17.97 -1.57 24.00
N ARG A 769 18.82 -2.42 24.59
CA ARG A 769 20.26 -2.17 24.61
C ARG A 769 20.87 -2.60 23.27
N THR A 770 21.37 -1.64 22.51
CA THR A 770 22.23 -1.90 21.35
C THR A 770 23.47 -2.68 21.80
N LYS A 771 23.81 -3.75 21.08
CA LYS A 771 25.03 -4.54 21.30
C LYS A 771 26.28 -3.75 21.00
#